data_AF-A0A2N3HNV1-F1
#
_entry.id   AF-A0A2N3HNV1-F1
#
_cell.length_a   1.000
_cell.length_b   1.000
_cell.length_c   1.000
_cell.angle_alpha   90.00
_cell.angle_beta   90.00
_cell.angle_gamma   90.00
#
_symmetry.space_group_name_H-M   'P 1'
#
loop_
_entity.id
_entity.type
_entity.pdbx_description
1 polymer ?
#
loop_
_entity_poly.entity_id
_entity_poly.type
_entity_poly.pdbx_seq_one_letter_code
_entity_poly.pdbx_strand_id
1 'polypeptide(L)'
;MIKPLSILIILLSVPSLCYSQSSQVLWYDEPANYFEETLVLGNGKMGASVFGGVSSDKIYLNDATLWSGEPINPNNNPEAYKYVEPVRNALKEGNYKLADSLNRFIQGQFSQSYAPLGTISIHYKDQETFKNYHRELDISNAISKVSYETNGVKFQREYFISYPDQIMVIHLTSNKKESINCSIGFESLLKYNITREKNIMKVNGYAPYHAEPSYRGDIPNAILFDEKKGTRFTTLFKVSNKDGNVINTGNSIELKNCTEATIYVSIATSFNGFDKNPVTEGVDNKALAIKNLEKAYKKSYTSLKERHIKDYQELYNRVALDLGNSDAPKLPTDERLLRYKDGPEDKNLEILYFNFGRYLLISSSRTEGVPANLQGIWNPYMRPPWSSNYTLNINAEENYWLAEIANLSELHKPLLTFIKNVATTGAVTAKTYYGVNGWAACQNSDIWALSNPVGDFGGGDPNWANWNMGGTWLATHLWEHYSFTQDKNYLKEDAYPLMKGAVQFCLEWMVKDDKGHWITSPSTSPENIYITPTGYHGATLYGATADLAMIRELFNNFISASKTLDIHDEFLDEVIKAKNNLHPYTIGKKGNLQEWYYDWEDEDPKHRHQSHLFGLYPGNHITVTNTPDLADASRTTLEIKGDETTGWSKGWRINLWARLWDGNRAYKMYRELLKYVDPDKSTGIHKGHGGTYPNLFDAHPPFQIDGNFGGAAAVIEMLMQSTNDKIYLLPALPDAWKDGSIKGICARGGFEISMVWKNNALTKTQITSKISGKATLVYNNEQKEIELKKGEKIDVIW
;
A
#
# COMPACT_ATOMS: atom_id res chain seq x y z
N MET A 1 14.68 -45.81 72.68
CA MET A 1 15.38 -45.36 71.45
C MET A 1 14.37 -45.34 70.31
N ILE A 2 13.83 -44.17 69.99
CA ILE A 2 12.85 -43.95 68.92
C ILE A 2 13.62 -43.32 67.76
N LYS A 3 13.63 -43.96 66.58
CA LYS A 3 14.22 -43.41 65.34
C LYS A 3 13.20 -42.53 64.63
N PRO A 4 13.59 -41.39 64.04
CA PRO A 4 12.66 -40.46 63.39
C PRO A 4 12.36 -40.90 61.96
N LEU A 5 11.11 -40.70 61.55
CA LEU A 5 10.58 -40.92 60.21
C LEU A 5 10.72 -39.61 59.42
N SER A 6 11.59 -39.56 58.42
CA SER A 6 11.73 -38.42 57.52
C SER A 6 10.66 -38.48 56.43
N ILE A 7 9.73 -37.51 56.44
CA ILE A 7 8.74 -37.30 55.38
C ILE A 7 9.39 -36.44 54.29
N LEU A 8 9.56 -37.01 53.10
CA LEU A 8 10.04 -36.33 51.91
C LEU A 8 8.84 -35.66 51.21
N ILE A 9 8.74 -34.33 51.28
CA ILE A 9 7.75 -33.53 50.54
C ILE A 9 8.26 -33.36 49.11
N ILE A 10 7.63 -34.05 48.16
CA ILE A 10 7.84 -33.84 46.72
C ILE A 10 6.98 -32.64 46.31
N LEU A 11 7.63 -31.49 46.11
CA LEU A 11 7.04 -30.32 45.45
C LEU A 11 6.84 -30.64 43.97
N LEU A 12 5.61 -30.96 43.58
CA LEU A 12 5.18 -31.02 42.19
C LEU A 12 5.13 -29.59 41.64
N SER A 13 6.19 -29.19 40.93
CA SER A 13 6.18 -27.99 40.08
C SER A 13 5.25 -28.25 38.89
N VAL A 14 4.03 -27.72 38.94
CA VAL A 14 3.16 -27.62 37.76
C VAL A 14 3.81 -26.60 36.81
N PRO A 15 4.21 -26.97 35.58
CA PRO A 15 4.66 -25.97 34.62
C PRO A 15 3.45 -25.10 34.28
N SER A 16 3.49 -23.83 34.68
CA SER A 16 2.60 -22.82 34.14
C SER A 16 2.78 -22.82 32.63
N LEU A 17 1.79 -23.30 31.90
CA LEU A 17 1.66 -23.06 30.47
C LEU A 17 1.46 -21.54 30.30
N CYS A 18 2.56 -20.80 30.15
CA CYS A 18 2.52 -19.42 29.70
C CYS A 18 1.98 -19.44 28.27
N TYR A 19 0.69 -19.15 28.12
CA TYR A 19 0.09 -18.87 26.81
C TYR A 19 0.67 -17.54 26.32
N SER A 20 1.66 -17.60 25.42
CA SER A 20 2.26 -16.43 24.78
C SER A 20 1.21 -15.65 23.98
N GLN A 21 1.34 -14.32 23.98
CA GLN A 21 0.59 -13.42 23.09
C GLN A 21 0.76 -13.85 21.63
N SER A 22 -0.31 -13.81 20.83
CA SER A 22 -0.25 -14.19 19.41
C SER A 22 0.46 -13.12 18.57
N SER A 23 1.25 -13.58 17.59
CA SER A 23 1.86 -12.75 16.55
C SER A 23 1.06 -12.71 15.24
N GLN A 24 -0.11 -13.37 15.20
CA GLN A 24 -0.92 -13.59 13.98
C GLN A 24 -2.38 -13.18 14.12
N VAL A 25 -2.77 -12.64 15.27
CA VAL A 25 -4.16 -12.33 15.56
C VAL A 25 -4.25 -10.92 16.12
N LEU A 26 -5.04 -10.07 15.45
CA LEU A 26 -5.57 -8.85 16.03
C LEU A 26 -6.85 -9.24 16.77
N TRP A 27 -6.96 -8.96 18.06
CA TRP A 27 -8.17 -9.21 18.84
C TRP A 27 -8.51 -8.07 19.80
N TYR A 28 -9.80 -8.01 20.16
CA TYR A 28 -10.43 -6.98 20.98
C TYR A 28 -11.61 -7.58 21.76
N ASP A 29 -11.91 -7.02 22.93
CA ASP A 29 -12.97 -7.43 23.83
C ASP A 29 -14.20 -6.51 23.81
N GLU A 30 -14.22 -5.54 22.90
CA GLU A 30 -15.38 -4.68 22.61
C GLU A 30 -15.64 -4.53 21.10
N PRO A 31 -16.90 -4.28 20.68
CA PRO A 31 -17.21 -3.91 19.30
C PRO A 31 -16.53 -2.61 18.86
N ALA A 32 -16.25 -2.48 17.56
CA ALA A 32 -15.77 -1.21 17.00
C ALA A 32 -16.87 -0.14 17.02
N ASN A 33 -16.46 1.10 17.26
CA ASN A 33 -17.26 2.33 17.12
C ASN A 33 -16.81 3.16 15.92
N TYR A 34 -15.51 3.14 15.62
CA TYR A 34 -14.89 3.89 14.51
C TYR A 34 -14.41 2.96 13.40
N PHE A 35 -14.24 3.50 12.19
CA PHE A 35 -13.74 2.74 11.04
C PHE A 35 -12.33 2.18 11.32
N GLU A 36 -11.50 2.96 11.99
CA GLU A 36 -10.13 2.67 12.44
C GLU A 36 -10.05 1.62 13.57
N GLU A 37 -11.19 1.10 14.03
CA GLU A 37 -11.28 -0.02 14.96
C GLU A 37 -11.79 -1.29 14.28
N THR A 38 -12.25 -1.20 13.03
CA THR A 38 -12.86 -2.33 12.32
C THR A 38 -11.84 -3.38 11.92
N LEU A 39 -12.30 -4.63 11.78
CA LEU A 39 -11.52 -5.71 11.21
C LEU A 39 -11.76 -5.78 9.71
N VAL A 40 -10.75 -5.46 8.93
CA VAL A 40 -10.84 -5.45 7.48
C VAL A 40 -10.63 -6.84 6.88
N LEU A 41 -11.24 -7.09 5.73
CA LEU A 41 -11.16 -8.31 4.94
C LEU A 41 -11.10 -7.93 3.45
N GLY A 42 -10.39 -8.71 2.65
CA GLY A 42 -10.32 -8.49 1.22
C GLY A 42 -9.80 -9.69 0.45
N ASN A 43 -10.22 -9.80 -0.81
CA ASN A 43 -9.70 -10.79 -1.76
C ASN A 43 -8.94 -10.15 -2.93
N GLY A 44 -8.54 -8.88 -2.79
CA GLY A 44 -7.90 -8.06 -3.81
C GLY A 44 -8.84 -7.48 -4.87
N LYS A 45 -10.15 -7.71 -4.73
CA LYS A 45 -11.22 -7.02 -5.47
C LYS A 45 -12.32 -6.53 -4.54
N MET A 46 -12.98 -7.43 -3.83
CA MET A 46 -14.00 -7.08 -2.85
C MET A 46 -13.34 -6.83 -1.50
N GLY A 47 -13.77 -5.77 -0.81
CA GLY A 47 -13.35 -5.41 0.54
C GLY A 47 -14.54 -5.37 1.50
N ALA A 48 -14.29 -5.71 2.76
CA ALA A 48 -15.25 -5.53 3.84
C ALA A 48 -14.55 -5.00 5.11
N SER A 49 -15.26 -4.18 5.89
CA SER A 49 -14.79 -3.67 7.19
C SER A 49 -15.83 -3.99 8.26
N VAL A 50 -15.51 -4.92 9.16
CA VAL A 50 -16.46 -5.53 10.12
C VAL A 50 -16.35 -4.84 11.48
N PHE A 51 -17.48 -4.31 11.98
CA PHE A 51 -17.54 -3.66 13.29
C PHE A 51 -17.70 -4.65 14.45
N GLY A 52 -18.45 -5.73 14.23
CA GLY A 52 -18.67 -6.78 15.21
C GLY A 52 -19.71 -6.44 16.27
N GLY A 53 -20.65 -5.51 16.00
CA GLY A 53 -21.68 -5.11 16.97
C GLY A 53 -22.61 -6.26 17.37
N VAL A 54 -23.16 -6.23 18.58
CA VAL A 54 -23.94 -7.34 19.17
C VAL A 54 -25.43 -7.27 18.81
N SER A 55 -26.11 -6.18 19.19
CA SER A 55 -27.51 -5.96 18.83
C SER A 55 -27.67 -5.55 17.37
N SER A 56 -26.70 -4.81 16.84
CA SER A 56 -26.62 -4.42 15.44
C SER A 56 -25.17 -4.47 14.99
N ASP A 57 -24.90 -5.27 13.96
CA ASP A 57 -23.60 -5.28 13.29
C ASP A 57 -23.63 -4.45 12.02
N LYS A 58 -22.49 -3.86 11.68
CA LYS A 58 -22.28 -3.08 10.46
C LYS A 58 -21.08 -3.66 9.72
N ILE A 59 -21.22 -3.83 8.41
CA ILE A 59 -20.12 -4.21 7.54
C ILE A 59 -20.10 -3.23 6.36
N TYR A 60 -19.06 -2.40 6.28
CA TYR A 60 -18.83 -1.59 5.10
C TYR A 60 -18.30 -2.46 3.97
N LEU A 61 -18.83 -2.27 2.78
CA LEU A 61 -18.47 -3.00 1.57
C LEU A 61 -17.79 -2.07 0.57
N ASN A 62 -16.84 -2.65 -0.14
CA ASN A 62 -16.08 -1.99 -1.18
C ASN A 62 -15.83 -2.96 -2.35
N ASP A 63 -15.63 -2.42 -3.55
CA ASP A 63 -15.08 -3.13 -4.70
C ASP A 63 -13.99 -2.25 -5.30
N ALA A 64 -12.80 -2.79 -5.55
CA ALA A 64 -11.62 -2.08 -6.04
C ALA A 64 -11.88 -1.30 -7.34
N THR A 65 -12.91 -1.68 -8.10
CA THR A 65 -13.25 -1.10 -9.40
C THR A 65 -14.42 -0.10 -9.35
N LEU A 66 -14.97 0.18 -8.16
CA LEU A 66 -16.07 1.13 -7.99
C LEU A 66 -15.53 2.54 -7.68
N TRP A 67 -15.47 3.37 -8.71
CA TRP A 67 -15.00 4.76 -8.63
C TRP A 67 -16.02 5.70 -9.23
N SER A 68 -15.94 6.98 -8.86
CA SER A 68 -16.56 8.03 -9.65
C SER A 68 -15.87 8.17 -11.00
N GLY A 69 -16.51 8.86 -11.94
CA GLY A 69 -15.88 9.22 -13.20
C GLY A 69 -16.24 8.36 -14.39
N GLU A 70 -15.54 8.64 -15.48
CA GLU A 70 -15.59 8.02 -16.79
C GLU A 70 -14.18 8.13 -17.41
N PRO A 71 -13.87 7.40 -18.51
CA PRO A 71 -12.59 7.53 -19.19
C PRO A 71 -12.15 8.98 -19.41
N ILE A 72 -10.90 9.28 -19.07
CA ILE A 72 -10.32 10.61 -19.16
C ILE A 72 -10.21 11.06 -20.63
N ASN A 73 -10.47 12.35 -20.89
CA ASN A 73 -9.95 13.02 -22.08
C ASN A 73 -8.55 13.60 -21.74
N PRO A 74 -7.45 12.95 -22.14
CA PRO A 74 -6.10 13.43 -21.78
C PRO A 74 -5.70 14.73 -22.51
N ASN A 75 -6.49 15.17 -23.50
CA ASN A 75 -6.30 16.44 -24.21
C ASN A 75 -7.19 17.58 -23.67
N ASN A 76 -7.46 17.59 -22.36
CA ASN A 76 -8.37 18.55 -21.70
C ASN A 76 -7.78 19.96 -21.52
N ASN A 77 -6.49 20.17 -21.76
CA ASN A 77 -5.86 21.50 -21.81
C ASN A 77 -4.88 21.60 -23.00
N PRO A 78 -5.38 21.73 -24.25
CA PRO A 78 -4.56 21.67 -25.47
C PRO A 78 -3.50 22.78 -25.61
N GLU A 79 -3.57 23.81 -24.78
CA GLU A 79 -2.72 25.00 -24.84
C GLU A 79 -1.67 25.05 -23.73
N ALA A 80 -1.67 24.08 -22.80
CA ALA A 80 -0.78 24.04 -21.64
C ALA A 80 0.71 24.09 -22.02
N TYR A 81 1.13 23.32 -23.03
CA TYR A 81 2.54 23.29 -23.46
C TYR A 81 3.12 24.67 -23.85
N LYS A 82 2.27 25.61 -24.28
CA LYS A 82 2.70 26.97 -24.66
C LYS A 82 3.25 27.77 -23.49
N TYR A 83 2.96 27.36 -22.25
CA TYR A 83 3.47 28.00 -21.04
C TYR A 83 4.79 27.41 -20.55
N VAL A 84 5.27 26.29 -21.11
CA VAL A 84 6.56 25.70 -20.71
C VAL A 84 7.73 26.65 -20.98
N GLU A 85 7.81 27.24 -22.18
CA GLU A 85 8.87 28.19 -22.54
C GLU A 85 8.80 29.49 -21.71
N PRO A 86 7.63 30.14 -21.52
CA PRO A 86 7.49 31.25 -20.58
C PRO A 86 7.95 30.92 -19.14
N VAL A 87 7.62 29.75 -18.61
CA VAL A 87 8.10 29.32 -17.28
C VAL A 87 9.62 29.17 -17.27
N ARG A 88 10.20 28.53 -18.28
CA ARG A 88 11.66 28.38 -18.43
C ARG A 88 12.37 29.73 -18.52
N ASN A 89 11.81 30.70 -19.24
CA ASN A 89 12.37 32.05 -19.36
C ASN A 89 12.33 32.79 -18.00
N ALA A 90 11.21 32.73 -17.29
CA ALA A 90 11.09 33.31 -15.95
C ALA A 90 12.11 32.72 -14.97
N LEU A 91 12.31 31.39 -15.02
CA LEU A 91 13.31 30.68 -14.22
C LEU A 91 14.74 31.10 -14.57
N LYS A 92 15.07 31.25 -15.86
CA LYS A 92 16.38 31.70 -16.34
C LYS A 92 16.70 33.13 -15.89
N GLU A 93 15.69 33.99 -15.80
CA GLU A 93 15.81 35.36 -15.30
C GLU A 93 15.82 35.45 -13.75
N GLY A 94 15.69 34.32 -13.04
CA GLY A 94 15.59 34.29 -11.58
C GLY A 94 14.27 34.83 -11.03
N ASN A 95 13.23 34.93 -11.87
CA ASN A 95 11.89 35.40 -11.50
C ASN A 95 10.98 34.24 -11.10
N TYR A 96 11.29 33.63 -9.95
CA TYR A 96 10.57 32.46 -9.42
C TYR A 96 9.09 32.73 -9.15
N LYS A 97 8.73 33.96 -8.75
CA LYS A 97 7.33 34.38 -8.58
C LYS A 97 6.54 34.32 -9.88
N LEU A 98 7.13 34.80 -10.96
CA LEU A 98 6.52 34.70 -12.28
C LEU A 98 6.45 33.24 -12.74
N ALA A 99 7.51 32.45 -12.50
CA ALA A 99 7.50 31.02 -12.81
C ALA A 99 6.34 30.29 -12.13
N ASP A 100 6.14 30.49 -10.82
CA ASP A 100 5.00 29.89 -10.08
C ASP A 100 3.64 30.32 -10.65
N SER A 101 3.50 31.60 -10.99
CA SER A 101 2.26 32.10 -11.59
C SER A 101 2.00 31.51 -12.98
N LEU A 102 3.04 31.34 -13.80
CA LEU A 102 2.91 30.80 -15.15
C LEU A 102 2.68 29.28 -15.14
N ASN A 103 3.26 28.57 -14.18
CA ASN A 103 3.14 27.11 -14.07
C ASN A 103 1.69 26.66 -13.82
N ARG A 104 0.86 27.52 -13.21
CA ARG A 104 -0.59 27.29 -13.02
C ARG A 104 -1.34 27.05 -14.34
N PHE A 105 -0.88 27.64 -15.46
CA PHE A 105 -1.51 27.41 -16.77
C PHE A 105 -1.22 26.03 -17.36
N ILE A 106 -0.29 25.27 -16.76
CA ILE A 106 0.06 23.88 -17.11
C ILE A 106 -0.74 22.89 -16.24
N GLN A 107 -1.75 23.35 -15.50
CA GLN A 107 -2.61 22.47 -14.68
C GLN A 107 -3.80 21.94 -15.46
N GLY A 108 -4.30 20.78 -15.05
CA GLY A 108 -5.48 20.10 -15.58
C GLY A 108 -6.49 19.78 -14.50
N GLN A 109 -7.42 18.88 -14.80
CA GLN A 109 -8.45 18.46 -13.85
C GLN A 109 -7.90 17.59 -12.72
N PHE A 110 -8.61 17.56 -11.58
CA PHE A 110 -8.36 16.61 -10.50
C PHE A 110 -8.75 15.17 -10.87
N SER A 111 -8.16 14.21 -10.15
CA SER A 111 -8.54 12.80 -10.19
C SER A 111 -9.97 12.56 -9.72
N GLN A 112 -10.55 11.47 -10.18
CA GLN A 112 -11.78 10.91 -9.66
C GLN A 112 -11.58 10.19 -8.33
N SER A 113 -12.68 9.95 -7.61
CA SER A 113 -12.65 9.46 -6.24
C SER A 113 -13.10 8.00 -6.13
N TYR A 114 -12.43 7.24 -5.27
CA TYR A 114 -12.84 5.89 -4.92
C TYR A 114 -14.16 5.91 -4.14
N ALA A 115 -15.13 5.08 -4.52
CA ALA A 115 -16.48 5.15 -3.95
C ALA A 115 -16.77 3.98 -2.97
N PRO A 116 -17.50 4.25 -1.86
CA PRO A 116 -17.97 3.21 -0.96
C PRO A 116 -19.12 2.47 -1.62
N LEU A 117 -19.12 1.13 -1.61
CA LEU A 117 -20.19 0.38 -2.26
C LEU A 117 -21.49 0.45 -1.44
N GLY A 118 -21.39 0.30 -0.13
CA GLY A 118 -22.52 0.36 0.79
C GLY A 118 -22.26 -0.36 2.10
N THR A 119 -23.29 -0.53 2.90
CA THR A 119 -23.23 -1.10 4.25
C THR A 119 -24.22 -2.23 4.37
N ILE A 120 -23.76 -3.39 4.86
CA ILE A 120 -24.64 -4.44 5.38
C ILE A 120 -24.94 -4.11 6.84
N SER A 121 -26.21 -4.11 7.19
CA SER A 121 -26.66 -4.00 8.59
C SER A 121 -27.32 -5.31 8.99
N ILE A 122 -26.86 -5.92 10.09
CA ILE A 122 -27.48 -7.12 10.66
C ILE A 122 -28.02 -6.78 12.04
N HIS A 123 -29.34 -6.72 12.17
CA HIS A 123 -30.03 -6.42 13.42
C HIS A 123 -30.47 -7.72 14.10
N TYR A 124 -29.88 -8.04 15.25
CA TYR A 124 -30.19 -9.23 16.05
C TYR A 124 -31.27 -8.90 17.08
N LYS A 125 -32.29 -9.76 17.19
CA LYS A 125 -33.40 -9.56 18.14
C LYS A 125 -33.02 -10.02 19.54
N ASP A 126 -33.45 -9.24 20.54
CA ASP A 126 -33.32 -9.55 21.97
C ASP A 126 -31.86 -9.72 22.46
N GLN A 127 -30.90 -9.01 21.86
CA GLN A 127 -29.46 -9.08 22.17
C GLN A 127 -28.90 -7.75 22.70
N GLU A 128 -29.60 -7.11 23.63
CA GLU A 128 -29.21 -5.78 24.17
C GLU A 128 -28.09 -5.86 25.22
N THR A 129 -28.02 -6.94 25.98
CA THR A 129 -26.98 -7.17 27.00
C THR A 129 -26.13 -8.36 26.63
N PHE A 130 -24.82 -8.28 26.86
CA PHE A 130 -23.89 -9.35 26.53
C PHE A 130 -22.75 -9.46 27.54
N LYS A 131 -22.06 -10.60 27.51
CA LYS A 131 -20.83 -10.87 28.25
C LYS A 131 -19.89 -11.75 27.42
N ASN A 132 -18.65 -11.92 27.89
CA ASN A 132 -17.64 -12.77 27.24
C ASN A 132 -17.47 -12.43 25.75
N TYR A 133 -17.50 -11.13 25.42
CA TYR A 133 -17.32 -10.66 24.06
C TYR A 133 -15.87 -10.85 23.62
N HIS A 134 -15.70 -11.21 22.35
CA HIS A 134 -14.41 -11.33 21.70
C HIS A 134 -14.60 -11.13 20.20
N ARG A 135 -13.80 -10.26 19.59
CA ARG A 135 -13.66 -10.18 18.13
C ARG A 135 -12.20 -10.31 17.74
N GLU A 136 -11.93 -10.97 16.62
CA GLU A 136 -10.57 -11.19 16.14
C GLU A 136 -10.50 -11.22 14.61
N LEU A 137 -9.35 -10.82 14.08
CA LEU A 137 -8.89 -11.09 12.72
C LEU A 137 -7.66 -11.98 12.82
N ASP A 138 -7.80 -13.22 12.37
CA ASP A 138 -6.67 -14.14 12.20
C ASP A 138 -6.07 -13.92 10.81
N ILE A 139 -4.94 -13.23 10.76
CA ILE A 139 -4.25 -12.91 9.50
C ILE A 139 -3.49 -14.12 8.94
N SER A 140 -3.38 -15.24 9.65
CA SER A 140 -2.84 -16.49 9.09
C SER A 140 -3.86 -17.27 8.25
N ASN A 141 -5.15 -16.98 8.45
CA ASN A 141 -6.27 -17.60 7.75
C ASN A 141 -7.09 -16.60 6.92
N ALA A 142 -6.88 -15.30 7.12
CA ALA A 142 -7.70 -14.21 6.57
C ALA A 142 -9.20 -14.38 6.93
N ILE A 143 -9.48 -14.66 8.21
CA ILE A 143 -10.84 -14.86 8.74
C ILE A 143 -11.03 -13.93 9.93
N SER A 144 -12.14 -13.19 9.90
CA SER A 144 -12.61 -12.44 11.07
C SER A 144 -13.66 -13.27 11.81
N LYS A 145 -13.66 -13.19 13.14
CA LYS A 145 -14.59 -13.90 14.01
C LYS A 145 -15.08 -12.98 15.11
N VAL A 146 -16.35 -13.16 15.50
CA VAL A 146 -16.92 -12.55 16.70
C VAL A 146 -17.63 -13.61 17.51
N SER A 147 -17.48 -13.58 18.83
CA SER A 147 -18.23 -14.44 19.76
C SER A 147 -18.64 -13.66 21.00
N TYR A 148 -19.82 -13.98 21.53
CA TYR A 148 -20.36 -13.37 22.75
C TYR A 148 -21.46 -14.25 23.32
N GLU A 149 -21.89 -13.96 24.54
CA GLU A 149 -23.02 -14.61 25.19
C GLU A 149 -24.10 -13.60 25.56
N THR A 150 -25.35 -13.91 25.22
CA THR A 150 -26.53 -13.15 25.63
C THR A 150 -27.68 -14.10 25.96
N ASN A 151 -28.47 -13.80 27.00
CA ASN A 151 -29.58 -14.64 27.48
C ASN A 151 -29.21 -16.12 27.69
N GLY A 152 -27.97 -16.40 28.12
CA GLY A 152 -27.46 -17.77 28.33
C GLY A 152 -27.14 -18.56 27.04
N VAL A 153 -27.18 -17.91 25.87
CA VAL A 153 -26.85 -18.50 24.57
C VAL A 153 -25.54 -17.91 24.08
N LYS A 154 -24.64 -18.77 23.61
CA LYS A 154 -23.39 -18.40 22.95
C LYS A 154 -23.61 -18.27 21.46
N PHE A 155 -23.27 -17.11 20.90
CA PHE A 155 -23.32 -16.82 19.48
C PHE A 155 -21.90 -16.71 18.92
N GLN A 156 -21.72 -17.16 17.68
CA GLN A 156 -20.47 -16.97 16.94
C GLN A 156 -20.77 -16.59 15.50
N ARG A 157 -19.94 -15.68 14.97
CA ARG A 157 -19.98 -15.18 13.61
C ARG A 157 -18.59 -15.33 13.00
N GLU A 158 -18.52 -15.80 11.77
CA GLU A 158 -17.28 -15.83 10.99
C GLU A 158 -17.47 -15.16 9.64
N TYR A 159 -16.44 -14.41 9.21
CA TYR A 159 -16.46 -13.58 8.01
C TYR A 159 -15.19 -13.85 7.20
N PHE A 160 -15.33 -14.08 5.90
CA PHE A 160 -14.20 -14.13 4.96
C PHE A 160 -14.64 -13.78 3.55
N ILE A 161 -13.68 -13.37 2.71
CA ILE A 161 -13.89 -13.06 1.30
C ILE A 161 -13.00 -13.99 0.48
N SER A 162 -13.63 -14.97 -0.18
CA SER A 162 -12.91 -15.98 -0.94
C SER A 162 -12.47 -15.43 -2.30
N TYR A 163 -11.16 -15.47 -2.58
CA TYR A 163 -10.62 -15.21 -3.92
C TYR A 163 -11.02 -16.32 -4.93
N PRO A 164 -10.85 -17.63 -4.65
CA PRO A 164 -11.19 -18.67 -5.63
C PRO A 164 -12.66 -18.76 -6.03
N ASP A 165 -13.55 -18.33 -5.13
CA ASP A 165 -15.00 -18.40 -5.31
C ASP A 165 -15.67 -17.04 -5.54
N GLN A 166 -14.91 -15.93 -5.43
CA GLN A 166 -15.37 -14.57 -5.68
C GLN A 166 -16.66 -14.25 -4.91
N ILE A 167 -16.67 -14.57 -3.62
CA ILE A 167 -17.82 -14.43 -2.73
C ILE A 167 -17.38 -14.01 -1.32
N MET A 168 -18.12 -13.11 -0.68
CA MET A 168 -18.05 -12.90 0.76
C MET A 168 -19.02 -13.85 1.46
N VAL A 169 -18.56 -14.45 2.56
CA VAL A 169 -19.31 -15.40 3.38
C VAL A 169 -19.42 -14.87 4.80
N ILE A 170 -20.63 -14.84 5.35
CA ILE A 170 -20.91 -14.55 6.76
C ILE A 170 -21.62 -15.76 7.34
N HIS A 171 -20.99 -16.45 8.29
CA HIS A 171 -21.53 -17.67 8.90
C HIS A 171 -21.93 -17.41 10.35
N LEU A 172 -23.19 -17.66 10.69
CA LEU A 172 -23.82 -17.41 11.97
C LEU A 172 -24.12 -18.73 12.67
N THR A 173 -23.75 -18.86 13.93
CA THR A 173 -24.01 -20.06 14.74
C THR A 173 -24.45 -19.69 16.16
N SER A 174 -25.26 -20.55 16.76
CA SER A 174 -25.65 -20.49 18.18
C SER A 174 -25.54 -21.85 18.83
N ASN A 175 -25.20 -21.91 20.12
CA ASN A 175 -25.10 -23.18 20.86
C ASN A 175 -26.46 -23.71 21.35
N LYS A 176 -27.54 -22.95 21.18
CA LYS A 176 -28.91 -23.33 21.52
C LYS A 176 -29.74 -23.35 20.23
N LYS A 177 -30.52 -24.41 20.04
CA LYS A 177 -31.37 -24.53 18.86
C LYS A 177 -32.29 -23.32 18.69
N GLU A 178 -32.55 -22.96 17.44
CA GLU A 178 -33.57 -21.99 17.04
C GLU A 178 -33.40 -20.59 17.68
N SER A 179 -32.17 -20.19 18.00
CA SER A 179 -31.90 -18.96 18.77
C SER A 179 -31.42 -17.76 17.94
N ILE A 180 -31.09 -17.95 16.66
CA ILE A 180 -30.73 -16.88 15.73
C ILE A 180 -31.99 -16.29 15.13
N ASN A 181 -32.24 -15.02 15.47
CA ASN A 181 -33.31 -14.20 14.95
C ASN A 181 -32.73 -12.85 14.54
N CYS A 182 -32.65 -12.55 13.25
CA CYS A 182 -32.07 -11.31 12.77
C CYS A 182 -32.69 -10.80 11.46
N SER A 183 -32.45 -9.53 11.15
CA SER A 183 -32.78 -8.92 9.86
C SER A 183 -31.51 -8.40 9.20
N ILE A 184 -31.32 -8.72 7.92
CA ILE A 184 -30.17 -8.32 7.10
C ILE A 184 -30.66 -7.25 6.11
N GLY A 185 -30.15 -6.03 6.26
CA GLY A 185 -30.43 -4.90 5.37
C GLY A 185 -29.20 -4.47 4.57
N PHE A 186 -29.44 -3.63 3.56
CA PHE A 186 -28.41 -2.96 2.79
C PHE A 186 -28.75 -1.48 2.61
N GLU A 187 -27.77 -0.62 2.81
CA GLU A 187 -27.82 0.80 2.52
C GLU A 187 -26.58 1.26 1.76
N SER A 188 -26.68 2.35 1.01
CA SER A 188 -25.52 2.93 0.32
C SER A 188 -25.67 4.43 0.20
N LEU A 189 -24.53 5.13 0.18
CA LEU A 189 -24.45 6.55 -0.15
C LEU A 189 -24.60 6.79 -1.67
N LEU A 190 -24.50 5.74 -2.47
CA LEU A 190 -24.71 5.74 -3.92
C LEU A 190 -26.19 5.67 -4.29
N LYS A 191 -26.50 5.84 -5.58
CA LYS A 191 -27.86 5.60 -6.09
C LYS A 191 -28.07 4.12 -6.33
N TYR A 192 -29.12 3.55 -5.76
CA TYR A 192 -29.43 2.13 -5.90
C TYR A 192 -30.93 1.84 -5.80
N ASN A 193 -31.30 0.64 -6.23
CA ASN A 193 -32.60 0.03 -5.98
C ASN A 193 -32.43 -1.40 -5.44
N ILE A 194 -33.44 -1.85 -4.70
CA ILE A 194 -33.52 -3.23 -4.22
C ILE A 194 -34.68 -3.92 -4.93
N THR A 195 -34.40 -5.06 -5.55
CA THR A 195 -35.41 -5.94 -6.15
C THR A 195 -35.22 -7.37 -5.63
N ARG A 196 -36.19 -8.25 -5.92
CA ARG A 196 -36.13 -9.66 -5.50
C ARG A 196 -36.43 -10.60 -6.64
N GLU A 197 -35.70 -11.72 -6.64
CA GLU A 197 -36.01 -12.85 -7.51
C GLU A 197 -35.58 -14.16 -6.84
N LYS A 198 -36.46 -15.16 -6.78
CA LYS A 198 -36.12 -16.56 -6.40
C LYS A 198 -35.22 -16.67 -5.14
N ASN A 199 -35.61 -15.99 -4.06
CA ASN A 199 -34.92 -15.91 -2.77
C ASN A 199 -33.56 -15.19 -2.76
N ILE A 200 -33.33 -14.32 -3.73
CA ILE A 200 -32.15 -13.46 -3.81
C ILE A 200 -32.60 -12.01 -3.66
N MET A 201 -32.03 -11.28 -2.69
CA MET A 201 -32.13 -9.83 -2.63
C MET A 201 -31.08 -9.23 -3.56
N LYS A 202 -31.52 -8.47 -4.55
CA LYS A 202 -30.68 -7.86 -5.58
C LYS A 202 -30.61 -6.36 -5.37
N VAL A 203 -29.41 -5.87 -5.09
CA VAL A 203 -29.11 -4.44 -5.08
C VAL A 203 -28.46 -4.10 -6.42
N ASN A 204 -29.05 -3.18 -7.18
CA ASN A 204 -28.40 -2.63 -8.37
C ASN A 204 -28.28 -1.12 -8.21
N GLY A 205 -27.14 -0.58 -8.60
CA GLY A 205 -26.91 0.86 -8.48
C GLY A 205 -25.79 1.35 -9.38
N TYR A 206 -25.42 2.61 -9.19
CA TYR A 206 -24.37 3.25 -9.95
C TYR A 206 -23.61 4.31 -9.14
N ALA A 207 -22.32 4.40 -9.44
CA ALA A 207 -21.42 5.42 -8.94
C ALA A 207 -21.69 6.79 -9.60
N PRO A 208 -21.34 7.91 -8.94
CA PRO A 208 -21.40 9.23 -9.57
C PRO A 208 -20.47 9.30 -10.79
N TYR A 209 -20.83 10.06 -11.81
CA TYR A 209 -19.91 10.30 -12.94
C TYR A 209 -18.86 11.37 -12.63
N HIS A 210 -19.00 12.06 -11.49
CA HIS A 210 -18.01 13.01 -11.00
C HIS A 210 -18.10 13.13 -9.47
N ALA A 211 -16.95 13.11 -8.78
CA ALA A 211 -16.85 13.44 -7.37
C ALA A 211 -15.60 14.28 -7.12
N GLU A 212 -15.81 15.45 -6.52
CA GLU A 212 -14.76 16.41 -6.22
C GLU A 212 -13.90 15.95 -5.04
N PRO A 213 -12.57 16.16 -5.08
CA PRO A 213 -11.69 15.83 -3.97
C PRO A 213 -12.13 16.48 -2.66
N SER A 214 -11.96 15.78 -1.55
CA SER A 214 -12.39 16.23 -0.22
C SER A 214 -11.77 17.56 0.22
N TYR A 215 -10.52 17.82 -0.17
CA TYR A 215 -9.80 19.06 0.15
C TYR A 215 -10.31 20.31 -0.58
N ARG A 216 -11.24 20.19 -1.54
CA ARG A 216 -11.91 21.36 -2.14
C ARG A 216 -12.99 21.98 -1.23
N GLY A 217 -13.18 21.42 -0.04
CA GLY A 217 -14.16 21.91 0.94
C GLY A 217 -15.60 21.69 0.50
N ASP A 218 -16.49 22.49 1.05
CA ASP A 218 -17.93 22.43 0.79
C ASP A 218 -18.29 23.22 -0.47
N ILE A 219 -18.14 22.56 -1.62
CA ILE A 219 -18.57 23.12 -2.91
C ILE A 219 -19.96 22.59 -3.30
N PRO A 220 -20.83 23.43 -3.87
CA PRO A 220 -22.12 22.99 -4.39
C PRO A 220 -21.94 21.90 -5.45
N ASN A 221 -22.80 20.89 -5.42
CA ASN A 221 -22.78 19.80 -6.40
C ASN A 221 -21.44 19.04 -6.46
N ALA A 222 -20.73 18.91 -5.34
CA ALA A 222 -19.46 18.16 -5.24
C ALA A 222 -19.53 16.69 -5.70
N ILE A 223 -20.73 16.12 -5.81
CA ILE A 223 -20.96 14.75 -6.27
C ILE A 223 -22.11 14.80 -7.28
N LEU A 224 -21.85 14.35 -8.51
CA LEU A 224 -22.79 14.40 -9.63
C LEU A 224 -23.21 12.99 -10.06
N PHE A 225 -24.51 12.76 -10.09
CA PHE A 225 -25.11 11.50 -10.53
C PHE A 225 -25.88 11.70 -11.83
N ASP A 226 -25.81 10.71 -12.72
CA ASP A 226 -26.63 10.58 -13.91
C ASP A 226 -26.87 9.09 -14.15
N GLU A 227 -28.14 8.67 -14.23
CA GLU A 227 -28.49 7.27 -14.45
C GLU A 227 -27.97 6.74 -15.79
N LYS A 228 -27.58 7.59 -16.74
CA LYS A 228 -26.97 7.19 -18.02
C LYS A 228 -25.45 7.16 -18.00
N LYS A 229 -24.80 7.47 -16.87
CA LYS A 229 -23.34 7.51 -16.71
C LYS A 229 -22.87 6.75 -15.46
N GLY A 230 -21.55 6.66 -15.32
CA GLY A 230 -20.88 6.12 -14.13
C GLY A 230 -20.91 4.59 -14.04
N THR A 231 -20.00 4.06 -13.23
CA THR A 231 -19.83 2.62 -13.03
C THR A 231 -21.06 1.99 -12.38
N ARG A 232 -21.58 0.91 -12.96
CA ARG A 232 -22.71 0.15 -12.41
C ARG A 232 -22.19 -0.86 -11.40
N PHE A 233 -23.00 -1.16 -10.39
CA PHE A 233 -22.72 -2.25 -9.47
C PHE A 233 -23.96 -3.11 -9.23
N THR A 234 -23.73 -4.38 -8.94
CA THR A 234 -24.73 -5.33 -8.48
C THR A 234 -24.21 -6.05 -7.25
N THR A 235 -25.00 -6.03 -6.17
CA THR A 235 -24.75 -6.82 -4.97
C THR A 235 -25.90 -7.79 -4.74
N LEU A 236 -25.61 -9.07 -4.60
CA LEU A 236 -26.60 -10.12 -4.40
C LEU A 236 -26.43 -10.75 -3.03
N PHE A 237 -27.54 -10.88 -2.31
CA PHE A 237 -27.60 -11.57 -1.04
C PHE A 237 -28.44 -12.83 -1.17
N LYS A 238 -27.91 -13.95 -0.68
CA LYS A 238 -28.63 -15.21 -0.54
C LYS A 238 -28.26 -15.87 0.77
N VAL A 239 -29.22 -16.54 1.41
CA VAL A 239 -29.00 -17.20 2.69
C VAL A 239 -29.29 -18.69 2.54
N SER A 240 -28.41 -19.52 3.10
CA SER A 240 -28.70 -20.91 3.43
C SER A 240 -28.80 -21.06 4.93
N ASN A 241 -29.73 -21.87 5.42
CA ASN A 241 -29.94 -22.12 6.85
C ASN A 241 -30.11 -23.63 7.09
N LYS A 242 -29.74 -24.08 8.29
CA LYS A 242 -29.88 -25.48 8.70
C LYS A 242 -31.31 -25.83 9.12
N ASP A 243 -31.93 -24.90 9.83
CA ASP A 243 -33.27 -24.96 10.40
C ASP A 243 -33.85 -23.53 10.49
N GLY A 244 -35.10 -23.40 10.96
CA GLY A 244 -35.79 -22.12 10.95
C GLY A 244 -36.24 -21.67 9.56
N ASN A 245 -36.59 -20.39 9.44
CA ASN A 245 -37.14 -19.80 8.23
C ASN A 245 -36.34 -18.58 7.77
N VAL A 246 -36.17 -18.46 6.45
CA VAL A 246 -35.62 -17.27 5.79
C VAL A 246 -36.76 -16.59 5.04
N ILE A 247 -37.07 -15.35 5.39
CA ILE A 247 -38.18 -14.58 4.82
C ILE A 247 -37.61 -13.31 4.21
N ASN A 248 -37.82 -13.11 2.91
CA ASN A 248 -37.43 -11.86 2.27
C ASN A 248 -38.54 -10.81 2.42
N THR A 249 -38.28 -9.70 3.12
CA THR A 249 -39.18 -8.55 3.28
C THR A 249 -38.75 -7.38 2.40
N GLY A 250 -39.60 -6.33 2.30
CA GLY A 250 -39.41 -5.09 1.53
C GLY A 250 -37.95 -4.78 1.17
N ASN A 251 -37.17 -4.48 2.20
CA ASN A 251 -35.79 -4.03 2.07
C ASN A 251 -34.80 -4.90 2.86
N SER A 252 -35.20 -6.10 3.30
CA SER A 252 -34.35 -6.95 4.15
C SER A 252 -34.61 -8.45 4.00
N ILE A 253 -33.67 -9.25 4.49
CA ILE A 253 -33.81 -10.70 4.67
C ILE A 253 -33.96 -10.98 6.18
N GLU A 254 -35.06 -11.59 6.60
CA GLU A 254 -35.29 -12.01 7.98
C GLU A 254 -34.92 -13.49 8.17
N LEU A 255 -34.14 -13.78 9.20
CA LEU A 255 -33.89 -15.12 9.71
C LEU A 255 -34.69 -15.29 11.00
N LYS A 256 -35.51 -16.34 11.08
CA LYS A 256 -36.32 -16.67 12.26
C LYS A 256 -36.02 -18.08 12.73
N ASN A 257 -35.79 -18.23 14.02
CA ASN A 257 -35.62 -19.52 14.69
C ASN A 257 -34.52 -20.39 14.03
N CYS A 258 -33.42 -19.78 13.60
CA CYS A 258 -32.29 -20.53 13.03
C CYS A 258 -31.30 -20.92 14.14
N THR A 259 -30.61 -22.04 14.00
CA THR A 259 -29.47 -22.44 14.83
C THR A 259 -28.16 -22.09 14.14
N GLU A 260 -28.16 -22.21 12.81
CA GLU A 260 -27.02 -22.01 11.92
C GLU A 260 -27.49 -21.45 10.57
N ALA A 261 -26.82 -20.41 10.08
CA ALA A 261 -27.10 -19.81 8.78
C ALA A 261 -25.81 -19.26 8.13
N THR A 262 -25.78 -19.27 6.79
CA THR A 262 -24.69 -18.71 5.98
C THR A 262 -25.26 -17.72 4.98
N ILE A 263 -24.77 -16.49 5.03
CA ILE A 263 -25.09 -15.40 4.12
C ILE A 263 -23.99 -15.34 3.06
N TYR A 264 -24.38 -15.37 1.80
CA TYR A 264 -23.50 -15.22 0.64
C TYR A 264 -23.73 -13.84 0.04
N VAL A 265 -22.65 -13.08 -0.14
CA VAL A 265 -22.66 -11.75 -0.72
C VAL A 265 -21.77 -11.74 -1.96
N SER A 266 -22.40 -11.58 -3.13
CA SER A 266 -21.71 -11.51 -4.43
C SER A 266 -21.76 -10.09 -4.95
N ILE A 267 -20.60 -9.54 -5.32
CA ILE A 267 -20.44 -8.17 -5.81
C ILE A 267 -19.82 -8.21 -7.21
N ALA A 268 -20.31 -7.37 -8.11
CA ALA A 268 -19.66 -7.09 -9.38
C ALA A 268 -19.96 -5.66 -9.85
N THR A 269 -19.02 -5.07 -10.58
CA THR A 269 -19.17 -3.77 -11.24
C THR A 269 -19.16 -3.91 -12.77
N SER A 270 -19.53 -2.85 -13.48
CA SER A 270 -19.45 -2.78 -14.95
C SER A 270 -18.10 -2.27 -15.48
N PHE A 271 -17.11 -2.04 -14.62
CA PHE A 271 -15.79 -1.58 -15.05
C PHE A 271 -15.15 -2.59 -16.03
N ASN A 272 -14.67 -2.10 -17.17
CA ASN A 272 -14.10 -2.93 -18.25
C ASN A 272 -12.76 -2.40 -18.79
N GLY A 273 -12.08 -1.55 -18.00
CA GLY A 273 -10.84 -0.88 -18.41
C GLY A 273 -10.93 0.63 -18.27
N PHE A 274 -9.75 1.27 -18.22
CA PHE A 274 -9.62 2.72 -18.04
C PHE A 274 -10.15 3.52 -19.25
N ASP A 275 -10.23 2.90 -20.42
CA ASP A 275 -10.59 3.50 -21.71
C ASP A 275 -12.01 3.13 -22.18
N LYS A 276 -12.79 2.39 -21.38
CA LYS A 276 -14.12 1.89 -21.75
C LYS A 276 -15.22 2.62 -21.02
N ASN A 277 -16.24 3.06 -21.75
CA ASN A 277 -17.40 3.66 -21.10
C ASN A 277 -18.12 2.59 -20.24
N PRO A 278 -18.32 2.80 -18.93
CA PRO A 278 -18.84 1.77 -18.04
C PRO A 278 -20.32 1.42 -18.27
N VAL A 279 -21.02 2.17 -19.11
CA VAL A 279 -22.44 1.98 -19.43
C VAL A 279 -22.63 1.28 -20.76
N THR A 280 -21.95 1.73 -21.81
CA THR A 280 -22.11 1.19 -23.17
C THR A 280 -21.12 0.09 -23.52
N GLU A 281 -19.94 0.08 -22.88
CA GLU A 281 -18.86 -0.89 -23.10
C GLU A 281 -18.52 -1.66 -21.80
N GLY A 282 -19.32 -1.47 -20.75
CA GLY A 282 -19.12 -2.13 -19.48
C GLY A 282 -19.39 -3.64 -19.52
N VAL A 283 -18.74 -4.39 -18.64
CA VAL A 283 -19.06 -5.81 -18.45
C VAL A 283 -20.47 -5.97 -17.85
N ASP A 284 -21.15 -7.07 -18.16
CA ASP A 284 -22.45 -7.39 -17.54
C ASP A 284 -22.28 -7.78 -16.06
N ASN A 285 -22.32 -6.76 -15.22
CA ASN A 285 -22.16 -6.87 -13.78
C ASN A 285 -23.26 -7.72 -13.13
N LYS A 286 -24.48 -7.72 -13.67
CA LYS A 286 -25.59 -8.54 -13.16
C LYS A 286 -25.33 -10.01 -13.41
N ALA A 287 -24.97 -10.36 -14.66
CA ALA A 287 -24.64 -11.74 -15.02
C ALA A 287 -23.42 -12.25 -14.24
N LEU A 288 -22.38 -11.42 -14.08
CA LEU A 288 -21.18 -11.78 -13.31
C LEU A 288 -21.49 -12.05 -11.84
N ALA A 289 -22.25 -11.17 -11.18
CA ALA A 289 -22.65 -11.37 -9.79
C ALA A 289 -23.49 -12.64 -9.61
N ILE A 290 -24.44 -12.93 -10.52
CA ILE A 290 -25.25 -14.16 -10.49
C ILE A 290 -24.36 -15.39 -10.65
N LYS A 291 -23.45 -15.38 -11.64
CA LYS A 291 -22.52 -16.49 -11.89
C LYS A 291 -21.67 -16.82 -10.66
N ASN A 292 -21.10 -15.81 -10.01
CA ASN A 292 -20.29 -15.98 -8.80
C ASN A 292 -21.13 -16.57 -7.66
N LEU A 293 -22.33 -16.00 -7.43
CA LEU A 293 -23.25 -16.48 -6.40
C LEU A 293 -23.67 -17.94 -6.62
N GLU A 294 -24.06 -18.31 -7.84
CA GLU A 294 -24.49 -19.67 -8.15
C GLU A 294 -23.35 -20.69 -8.04
N LYS A 295 -22.12 -20.30 -8.41
CA LYS A 295 -20.93 -21.15 -8.26
C LYS A 295 -20.58 -21.36 -6.79
N ALA A 296 -20.69 -20.32 -5.96
CA ALA A 296 -20.41 -20.39 -4.53
C ALA A 296 -21.49 -21.17 -3.77
N TYR A 297 -22.78 -20.89 -4.02
CA TYR A 297 -23.92 -21.46 -3.30
C TYR A 297 -24.07 -22.98 -3.46
N LYS A 298 -23.43 -23.58 -4.48
CA LYS A 298 -23.37 -25.05 -4.65
C LYS A 298 -22.40 -25.74 -3.68
N LYS A 299 -21.57 -24.99 -2.96
CA LYS A 299 -20.57 -25.52 -2.03
C LYS A 299 -21.04 -25.35 -0.59
N SER A 300 -20.61 -26.26 0.29
CA SER A 300 -20.79 -26.08 1.73
C SER A 300 -19.91 -24.93 2.25
N TYR A 301 -20.31 -24.35 3.38
CA TYR A 301 -19.50 -23.37 4.09
C TYR A 301 -18.08 -23.90 4.38
N THR A 302 -17.97 -25.15 4.87
CA THR A 302 -16.67 -25.80 5.13
C THR A 302 -15.79 -25.84 3.89
N SER A 303 -16.35 -26.24 2.74
CA SER A 303 -15.61 -26.29 1.47
C SER A 303 -15.15 -24.90 1.01
N LEU A 304 -15.98 -23.87 1.16
CA LEU A 304 -15.61 -22.49 0.83
C LEU A 304 -14.48 -21.98 1.74
N LYS A 305 -14.57 -22.25 3.04
CA LYS A 305 -13.54 -21.87 4.02
C LYS A 305 -12.21 -22.57 3.74
N GLU A 306 -12.21 -23.86 3.49
CA GLU A 306 -10.99 -24.62 3.16
C GLU A 306 -10.31 -24.09 1.88
N ARG A 307 -11.10 -23.79 0.84
CA ARG A 307 -10.59 -23.23 -0.42
C ARG A 307 -10.02 -21.82 -0.25
N HIS A 308 -10.69 -20.99 0.54
CA HIS A 308 -10.24 -19.65 0.92
C HIS A 308 -8.89 -19.72 1.64
N ILE A 309 -8.81 -20.50 2.72
CA ILE A 309 -7.59 -20.65 3.51
C ILE A 309 -6.45 -21.18 2.63
N LYS A 310 -6.72 -22.17 1.78
CA LYS A 310 -5.72 -22.74 0.89
C LYS A 310 -5.13 -21.69 -0.07
N ASP A 311 -5.96 -20.94 -0.80
CA ASP A 311 -5.48 -19.88 -1.71
C ASP A 311 -4.69 -18.81 -0.96
N TYR A 312 -5.22 -18.36 0.18
CA TYR A 312 -4.58 -17.34 0.99
C TYR A 312 -3.21 -17.79 1.50
N GLN A 313 -3.12 -19.01 2.03
CA GLN A 313 -1.89 -19.56 2.61
C GLN A 313 -0.83 -19.91 1.56
N GLU A 314 -1.20 -20.13 0.29
CA GLU A 314 -0.25 -20.26 -0.82
C GLU A 314 0.60 -18.98 -1.01
N LEU A 315 0.09 -17.82 -0.59
CA LEU A 315 0.81 -16.54 -0.56
C LEU A 315 1.40 -16.25 0.83
N TYR A 316 0.56 -16.36 1.85
CA TYR A 316 0.89 -15.90 3.19
C TYR A 316 2.04 -16.70 3.83
N ASN A 317 2.02 -18.03 3.72
CA ASN A 317 3.00 -18.89 4.39
C ASN A 317 4.40 -18.88 3.75
N ARG A 318 4.61 -18.12 2.66
CA ARG A 318 5.91 -18.00 2.01
C ARG A 318 6.96 -17.33 2.87
N VAL A 319 6.55 -16.40 3.75
CA VAL A 319 7.46 -15.70 4.66
C VAL A 319 7.06 -15.93 6.10
N ALA A 320 8.05 -16.16 6.95
CA ALA A 320 7.88 -16.27 8.40
C ALA A 320 8.98 -15.47 9.10
N LEU A 321 8.59 -14.65 10.07
CA LEU A 321 9.47 -13.89 10.95
C LEU A 321 9.30 -14.37 12.38
N ASP A 322 10.42 -14.55 13.07
CA ASP A 322 10.50 -14.89 14.48
C ASP A 322 11.59 -14.02 15.11
N LEU A 323 11.24 -13.28 16.17
CA LEU A 323 12.15 -12.38 16.91
C LEU A 323 12.48 -12.93 18.32
N GLY A 324 12.20 -14.22 18.54
CA GLY A 324 12.33 -14.90 19.81
C GLY A 324 11.14 -14.69 20.74
N ASN A 325 11.31 -15.12 22.00
CA ASN A 325 10.24 -15.01 23.00
C ASN A 325 9.89 -13.55 23.30
N SER A 326 8.60 -13.30 23.53
CA SER A 326 8.06 -12.04 24.03
C SER A 326 7.43 -12.29 25.40
N ASP A 327 7.79 -11.48 26.38
CA ASP A 327 7.16 -11.47 27.71
C ASP A 327 5.94 -10.52 27.76
N ALA A 328 5.46 -10.07 26.58
CA ALA A 328 4.29 -9.19 26.50
C ALA A 328 3.05 -9.89 27.10
N PRO A 329 2.32 -9.21 28.00
CA PRO A 329 1.09 -9.75 28.57
C PRO A 329 0.03 -10.00 27.49
N LYS A 330 -0.89 -10.92 27.77
CA LYS A 330 -2.01 -11.20 26.85
C LYS A 330 -3.03 -10.07 26.93
N LEU A 331 -2.98 -9.13 25.99
CA LEU A 331 -3.82 -7.93 25.93
C LEU A 331 -4.50 -7.78 24.56
N PRO A 332 -5.67 -7.11 24.50
CA PRO A 332 -6.24 -6.58 23.27
C PRO A 332 -5.23 -5.74 22.46
N THR A 333 -5.41 -5.68 21.14
CA THR A 333 -4.39 -5.15 20.22
C THR A 333 -4.16 -3.64 20.39
N ASP A 334 -5.23 -2.90 20.65
CA ASP A 334 -5.25 -1.50 21.04
C ASP A 334 -4.52 -1.25 22.37
N GLU A 335 -4.78 -2.07 23.39
CA GLU A 335 -4.05 -2.00 24.67
C GLU A 335 -2.55 -2.32 24.49
N ARG A 336 -2.21 -3.24 23.58
CA ARG A 336 -0.80 -3.52 23.23
C ARG A 336 -0.13 -2.30 22.61
N LEU A 337 -0.76 -1.61 21.67
CA LEU A 337 -0.25 -0.39 21.06
C LEU A 337 -0.06 0.73 22.09
N LEU A 338 -1.04 0.92 22.99
CA LEU A 338 -0.96 1.90 24.07
C LEU A 338 0.24 1.59 25.00
N ARG A 339 0.41 0.34 25.40
CA ARG A 339 1.57 -0.10 26.19
C ARG A 339 2.88 0.10 25.44
N TYR A 340 2.94 -0.24 24.16
CA TYR A 340 4.15 -0.20 23.35
C TYR A 340 4.70 1.23 23.18
N LYS A 341 3.79 2.21 23.10
CA LYS A 341 4.10 3.64 23.08
C LYS A 341 4.89 4.12 24.30
N ASP A 342 4.65 3.53 25.48
CA ASP A 342 5.28 3.96 26.74
C ASP A 342 6.67 3.33 26.97
N GLY A 343 7.20 2.58 25.99
CA GLY A 343 8.57 2.05 25.99
C GLY A 343 8.74 0.54 26.19
N PRO A 344 7.84 -0.22 26.84
CA PRO A 344 7.96 -1.67 26.90
C PRO A 344 8.07 -2.36 25.54
N GLU A 345 8.82 -3.45 25.47
CA GLU A 345 8.93 -4.28 24.27
C GLU A 345 7.67 -5.13 24.05
N ASP A 346 7.34 -5.37 22.78
CA ASP A 346 6.38 -6.39 22.35
C ASP A 346 6.76 -6.89 20.94
N LYS A 347 7.69 -7.83 20.87
CA LYS A 347 8.16 -8.43 19.61
C LYS A 347 7.04 -9.09 18.81
N ASN A 348 6.03 -9.62 19.48
CA ASN A 348 4.90 -10.22 18.80
C ASN A 348 4.00 -9.16 18.14
N LEU A 349 4.05 -7.90 18.58
CA LEU A 349 3.33 -6.80 17.94
C LEU A 349 4.08 -6.34 16.70
N GLU A 350 5.42 -6.30 16.77
CA GLU A 350 6.30 -6.01 15.64
C GLU A 350 6.13 -7.07 14.53
N ILE A 351 6.14 -8.37 14.90
CA ILE A 351 5.86 -9.47 13.96
C ILE A 351 4.43 -9.37 13.39
N LEU A 352 3.45 -9.03 14.22
CA LEU A 352 2.06 -8.88 13.80
C LEU A 352 1.91 -7.73 12.79
N TYR A 353 2.53 -6.57 13.03
CA TYR A 353 2.49 -5.43 12.11
C TYR A 353 3.18 -5.74 10.77
N PHE A 354 4.35 -6.38 10.81
CA PHE A 354 5.03 -6.87 9.60
C PHE A 354 4.12 -7.79 8.77
N ASN A 355 3.51 -8.79 9.41
CA ASN A 355 2.62 -9.72 8.72
C ASN A 355 1.31 -9.05 8.30
N PHE A 356 0.87 -7.99 8.99
CA PHE A 356 -0.30 -7.22 8.62
C PHE A 356 -0.08 -6.47 7.31
N GLY A 357 1.10 -5.87 7.07
CA GLY A 357 1.44 -5.29 5.76
C GLY A 357 1.37 -6.32 4.62
N ARG A 358 1.87 -7.55 4.84
CA ARG A 358 1.74 -8.65 3.86
C ARG A 358 0.28 -9.07 3.64
N TYR A 359 -0.47 -9.22 4.72
CA TYR A 359 -1.90 -9.53 4.70
C TYR A 359 -2.68 -8.48 3.88
N LEU A 360 -2.44 -7.19 4.14
CA LEU A 360 -3.09 -6.09 3.44
C LEU A 360 -2.84 -6.12 1.94
N LEU A 361 -1.61 -6.44 1.50
CA LEU A 361 -1.28 -6.53 0.07
C LEU A 361 -2.01 -7.70 -0.59
N ILE A 362 -1.99 -8.88 0.04
CA ILE A 362 -2.75 -10.07 -0.41
C ILE A 362 -4.24 -9.75 -0.53
N SER A 363 -4.78 -9.01 0.42
CA SER A 363 -6.20 -8.68 0.51
C SER A 363 -6.64 -7.49 -0.36
N SER A 364 -5.72 -6.70 -0.91
CA SER A 364 -6.04 -5.49 -1.71
C SER A 364 -5.55 -5.53 -3.16
N SER A 365 -4.57 -6.38 -3.50
CA SER A 365 -3.89 -6.32 -4.81
C SER A 365 -3.91 -7.63 -5.59
N ARG A 366 -5.11 -8.06 -6.01
CA ARG A 366 -5.31 -9.25 -6.86
C ARG A 366 -6.10 -8.96 -8.15
N THR A 367 -6.44 -7.70 -8.40
CA THR A 367 -7.18 -7.26 -9.59
C THR A 367 -6.22 -6.65 -10.59
N GLU A 368 -6.08 -7.27 -11.76
CA GLU A 368 -5.19 -6.80 -12.81
C GLU A 368 -5.52 -5.35 -13.23
N GLY A 369 -4.49 -4.50 -13.34
CA GLY A 369 -4.61 -3.10 -13.72
C GLY A 369 -5.27 -2.18 -12.68
N VAL A 370 -5.61 -2.70 -11.49
CA VAL A 370 -6.27 -1.96 -10.42
C VAL A 370 -5.46 -2.15 -9.13
N PRO A 371 -4.44 -1.31 -8.91
CA PRO A 371 -3.55 -1.44 -7.76
C PRO A 371 -4.23 -1.08 -6.44
N ALA A 372 -3.55 -1.35 -5.33
CA ALA A 372 -3.95 -0.85 -4.02
C ALA A 372 -3.87 0.69 -4.03
N ASN A 373 -4.98 1.37 -3.74
CA ASN A 373 -5.02 2.83 -3.67
C ASN A 373 -4.55 3.34 -2.29
N LEU A 374 -4.68 4.63 -2.01
CA LEU A 374 -4.30 5.24 -0.73
C LEU A 374 -4.93 4.56 0.51
N GLN A 375 -6.02 3.83 0.36
CA GLN A 375 -6.71 3.10 1.43
C GLN A 375 -6.80 1.58 1.14
N GLY A 376 -5.96 1.09 0.22
CA GLY A 376 -6.00 -0.27 -0.30
C GLY A 376 -7.26 -0.50 -1.13
N ILE A 377 -8.31 -0.98 -0.46
CA ILE A 377 -9.67 -1.14 -0.99
C ILE A 377 -10.75 -0.85 0.07
N TRP A 378 -10.42 -0.22 1.20
CA TRP A 378 -11.34 -0.02 2.33
C TRP A 378 -11.62 1.46 2.55
N ASN A 379 -12.82 1.91 2.15
CA ASN A 379 -13.21 3.31 2.24
C ASN A 379 -14.71 3.44 2.57
N PRO A 380 -15.08 4.19 3.64
CA PRO A 380 -16.48 4.47 3.96
C PRO A 380 -17.03 5.79 3.38
N TYR A 381 -16.21 6.62 2.75
CA TYR A 381 -16.54 8.01 2.39
C TYR A 381 -16.84 8.18 0.90
N MET A 382 -17.85 8.98 0.56
CA MET A 382 -18.13 9.39 -0.83
C MET A 382 -17.08 10.33 -1.43
N ARG A 383 -16.45 11.14 -0.59
CA ARG A 383 -15.32 12.02 -0.91
C ARG A 383 -14.20 11.68 0.07
N PRO A 384 -13.47 10.58 -0.14
CA PRO A 384 -12.41 10.18 0.79
C PRO A 384 -11.27 11.20 0.83
N PRO A 385 -10.45 11.20 1.90
CA PRO A 385 -9.20 11.94 1.97
C PRO A 385 -8.36 11.74 0.69
N TRP A 386 -7.99 12.84 0.04
CA TRP A 386 -7.24 12.83 -1.23
C TRP A 386 -7.84 11.91 -2.30
N SER A 387 -9.17 11.83 -2.37
CA SER A 387 -9.91 11.00 -3.31
C SER A 387 -9.65 9.49 -3.18
N SER A 388 -8.90 9.05 -2.15
CA SER A 388 -8.39 7.68 -2.03
C SER A 388 -7.84 7.18 -3.38
N ASN A 389 -7.13 8.08 -4.08
CA ASN A 389 -6.69 7.89 -5.46
C ASN A 389 -5.35 7.13 -5.52
N TYR A 390 -4.67 7.21 -6.66
CA TYR A 390 -3.26 6.80 -6.75
C TYR A 390 -2.40 8.07 -6.71
N THR A 391 -1.80 8.36 -5.57
CA THR A 391 -0.83 9.46 -5.44
C THR A 391 0.56 8.94 -5.79
N LEU A 392 1.13 9.45 -6.88
CA LEU A 392 2.30 8.93 -7.60
C LEU A 392 3.60 9.71 -7.27
N ASN A 393 3.63 10.43 -6.16
CA ASN A 393 4.82 11.15 -5.68
C ASN A 393 5.41 10.53 -4.41
N ILE A 394 4.96 9.33 -4.03
CA ILE A 394 5.48 8.43 -2.98
C ILE A 394 4.50 7.28 -2.70
N ASN A 395 3.21 7.57 -2.51
CA ASN A 395 2.28 6.66 -1.83
C ASN A 395 1.98 5.38 -2.63
N ALA A 396 1.65 5.53 -3.91
CA ALA A 396 1.35 4.39 -4.78
C ALA A 396 2.58 3.52 -5.00
N GLU A 397 3.78 4.11 -4.98
CA GLU A 397 5.05 3.40 -5.08
C GLU A 397 5.37 2.65 -3.76
N GLU A 398 5.19 3.32 -2.63
CA GLU A 398 5.38 2.76 -1.29
C GLU A 398 4.47 1.57 -1.00
N ASN A 399 3.24 1.58 -1.54
CA ASN A 399 2.33 0.44 -1.48
C ASN A 399 2.94 -0.87 -2.01
N TYR A 400 3.92 -0.78 -2.91
CA TYR A 400 4.49 -1.93 -3.62
C TYR A 400 5.94 -2.25 -3.26
N TRP A 401 6.58 -1.49 -2.37
CA TRP A 401 7.95 -1.79 -1.92
C TRP A 401 8.08 -3.18 -1.30
N LEU A 402 7.01 -3.67 -0.66
CA LEU A 402 6.98 -4.99 -0.04
C LEU A 402 6.81 -6.14 -1.06
N ALA A 403 6.27 -5.88 -2.26
CA ALA A 403 5.74 -6.92 -3.15
C ALA A 403 6.79 -7.97 -3.53
N GLU A 404 7.97 -7.53 -3.98
CA GLU A 404 9.03 -8.44 -4.41
C GLU A 404 9.76 -9.08 -3.22
N ILE A 405 10.22 -8.25 -2.28
CA ILE A 405 11.07 -8.67 -1.16
C ILE A 405 10.34 -9.61 -0.19
N ALA A 406 9.01 -9.50 -0.06
CA ALA A 406 8.20 -10.35 0.81
C ALA A 406 7.58 -11.57 0.10
N ASN A 407 8.11 -11.94 -1.08
CA ASN A 407 7.72 -13.13 -1.83
C ASN A 407 6.26 -13.11 -2.32
N LEU A 408 5.80 -11.93 -2.74
CA LEU A 408 4.44 -11.65 -3.23
C LEU A 408 4.47 -11.04 -4.64
N SER A 409 5.43 -11.46 -5.47
CA SER A 409 5.71 -10.88 -6.80
C SER A 409 4.49 -10.84 -7.73
N GLU A 410 3.58 -11.83 -7.65
CA GLU A 410 2.35 -11.81 -8.44
C GLU A 410 1.38 -10.68 -8.05
N LEU A 411 1.51 -10.15 -6.84
CA LEU A 411 0.72 -9.03 -6.33
C LEU A 411 1.26 -7.68 -6.81
N HIS A 412 2.42 -7.63 -7.47
CA HIS A 412 2.93 -6.41 -8.11
C HIS A 412 2.23 -6.15 -9.46
N LYS A 413 1.72 -7.20 -10.11
CA LYS A 413 1.08 -7.13 -11.43
C LYS A 413 -0.04 -6.08 -11.56
N PRO A 414 -0.94 -5.89 -10.58
CA PRO A 414 -1.92 -4.80 -10.62
C PRO A 414 -1.30 -3.42 -10.91
N LEU A 415 -0.19 -3.06 -10.25
CA LEU A 415 0.53 -1.81 -10.52
C LEU A 415 1.23 -1.86 -11.88
N LEU A 416 1.91 -2.94 -12.22
CA LEU A 416 2.65 -3.04 -13.49
C LEU A 416 1.72 -2.90 -14.71
N THR A 417 0.52 -3.49 -14.66
CA THR A 417 -0.50 -3.30 -15.70
C THR A 417 -1.08 -1.89 -15.66
N PHE A 418 -1.25 -1.30 -14.48
CA PHE A 418 -1.69 0.10 -14.35
C PHE A 418 -0.69 1.09 -14.96
N ILE A 419 0.62 0.85 -14.83
CA ILE A 419 1.66 1.66 -15.49
C ILE A 419 1.47 1.66 -17.00
N LYS A 420 1.09 0.54 -17.61
CA LYS A 420 0.78 0.46 -19.05
C LYS A 420 -0.44 1.33 -19.41
N ASN A 421 -1.47 1.33 -18.57
CA ASN A 421 -2.66 2.16 -18.76
C ASN A 421 -2.30 3.66 -18.68
N VAL A 422 -1.56 4.05 -17.64
CA VAL A 422 -1.09 5.43 -17.43
C VAL A 422 -0.11 5.87 -18.52
N ALA A 423 0.73 4.98 -19.04
CA ALA A 423 1.60 5.30 -20.17
C ALA A 423 0.81 5.60 -21.45
N THR A 424 -0.37 5.00 -21.62
CA THR A 424 -1.23 5.23 -22.79
C THR A 424 -1.80 6.66 -22.79
N THR A 425 -2.39 7.09 -21.67
CA THR A 425 -2.87 8.47 -21.49
C THR A 425 -1.71 9.46 -21.38
N GLY A 426 -0.63 9.05 -20.71
CA GLY A 426 0.58 9.83 -20.46
C GLY A 426 1.36 10.20 -21.72
N ALA A 427 1.26 9.40 -22.79
CA ALA A 427 1.82 9.75 -24.10
C ALA A 427 1.10 10.95 -24.73
N VAL A 428 -0.20 11.10 -24.47
CA VAL A 428 -0.96 12.29 -24.88
C VAL A 428 -0.63 13.46 -23.96
N THR A 429 -0.56 13.24 -22.65
CA THR A 429 -0.15 14.28 -21.68
C THR A 429 1.22 14.87 -22.00
N ALA A 430 2.22 14.04 -22.32
CA ALA A 430 3.57 14.49 -22.68
C ALA A 430 3.53 15.55 -23.81
N LYS A 431 2.69 15.32 -24.82
CA LYS A 431 2.49 16.27 -25.93
C LYS A 431 1.66 17.48 -25.53
N THR A 432 0.49 17.25 -24.93
CA THR A 432 -0.49 18.29 -24.60
C THR A 432 0.03 19.30 -23.57
N TYR A 433 0.69 18.81 -22.52
CA TYR A 433 1.12 19.63 -21.38
C TYR A 433 2.58 20.07 -21.48
N TYR A 434 3.44 19.28 -22.12
CA TYR A 434 4.89 19.54 -22.12
C TYR A 434 5.50 19.75 -23.51
N GLY A 435 4.75 19.47 -24.58
CA GLY A 435 5.23 19.63 -25.96
C GLY A 435 6.32 18.64 -26.37
N VAL A 436 6.45 17.51 -25.66
CA VAL A 436 7.50 16.50 -25.89
C VAL A 436 6.89 15.11 -26.13
N ASN A 437 7.71 14.17 -26.61
CA ASN A 437 7.33 12.78 -26.80
C ASN A 437 7.64 11.91 -25.56
N GLY A 438 7.53 10.59 -25.71
CA GLY A 438 7.52 9.66 -24.60
C GLY A 438 6.16 9.62 -23.90
N TRP A 439 6.15 9.27 -22.62
CA TRP A 439 4.97 9.38 -21.76
C TRP A 439 5.35 9.90 -20.39
N ALA A 440 4.43 10.66 -19.77
CA ALA A 440 4.59 11.21 -18.44
C ALA A 440 3.31 11.03 -17.62
N ALA A 441 3.47 10.88 -16.32
CA ALA A 441 2.39 10.96 -15.36
C ALA A 441 2.82 11.91 -14.24
N CYS A 442 1.87 12.71 -13.77
CA CYS A 442 2.10 13.65 -12.68
C CYS A 442 1.81 13.00 -11.33
N GLN A 443 1.75 13.79 -10.27
CA GLN A 443 1.64 13.29 -8.89
C GLN A 443 0.33 12.57 -8.52
N ASN A 444 -0.73 12.61 -9.34
CA ASN A 444 -1.98 11.92 -9.04
C ASN A 444 -2.53 11.22 -10.27
N SER A 445 -3.12 10.04 -10.03
CA SER A 445 -3.88 9.27 -11.00
C SER A 445 -5.11 8.64 -10.34
N ASP A 446 -5.94 7.97 -11.14
CA ASP A 446 -7.15 7.26 -10.71
C ASP A 446 -7.37 6.03 -11.60
N ILE A 447 -8.49 5.31 -11.40
CA ILE A 447 -8.80 4.11 -12.19
C ILE A 447 -8.92 4.38 -13.71
N TRP A 448 -9.15 5.63 -14.11
CA TRP A 448 -9.24 6.05 -15.51
C TRP A 448 -7.88 6.42 -16.11
N ALA A 449 -6.80 6.13 -15.38
CA ALA A 449 -5.42 6.39 -15.76
C ALA A 449 -5.16 7.87 -16.05
N LEU A 450 -5.69 8.79 -15.23
CA LEU A 450 -5.34 10.21 -15.28
C LEU A 450 -3.81 10.40 -15.22
N SER A 451 -3.24 11.17 -16.15
CA SER A 451 -1.80 11.41 -16.24
C SER A 451 -1.41 12.89 -16.20
N ASN A 452 -2.37 13.81 -16.35
CA ASN A 452 -2.12 15.25 -16.36
C ASN A 452 -1.77 15.82 -14.96
N PRO A 453 -1.11 17.00 -14.90
CA PRO A 453 -1.02 17.79 -13.68
C PRO A 453 -2.41 18.06 -13.13
N VAL A 454 -2.63 17.86 -11.85
CA VAL A 454 -3.91 18.22 -11.22
C VAL A 454 -3.96 19.74 -10.97
N GLY A 455 -5.00 20.24 -10.29
CA GLY A 455 -5.07 21.64 -9.88
C GLY A 455 -6.19 22.47 -10.51
N ASP A 456 -7.21 21.85 -11.11
CA ASP A 456 -8.40 22.54 -11.62
C ASP A 456 -8.05 23.73 -12.54
N PHE A 457 -7.17 23.49 -13.51
CA PHE A 457 -6.75 24.47 -14.52
C PHE A 457 -6.19 25.78 -13.93
N GLY A 458 -5.50 25.70 -12.78
CA GLY A 458 -4.75 26.82 -12.18
C GLY A 458 -5.12 27.13 -10.73
N GLY A 459 -6.14 26.47 -10.19
CA GLY A 459 -6.56 26.57 -8.79
C GLY A 459 -5.62 25.85 -7.80
N GLY A 460 -4.86 24.86 -8.26
CA GLY A 460 -3.92 24.10 -7.43
C GLY A 460 -2.62 24.84 -7.17
N ASP A 461 -1.96 24.55 -6.05
CA ASP A 461 -0.63 25.10 -5.77
C ASP A 461 0.43 24.38 -6.62
N PRO A 462 1.32 25.10 -7.33
CA PRO A 462 2.41 24.48 -8.07
C PRO A 462 3.29 23.53 -7.26
N ASN A 463 3.42 23.70 -5.93
CA ASN A 463 4.29 22.87 -5.09
C ASN A 463 3.95 21.37 -5.12
N TRP A 464 2.70 21.03 -5.37
CA TRP A 464 2.23 19.68 -5.60
C TRP A 464 1.73 19.52 -7.04
N ALA A 465 0.86 20.42 -7.52
CA ALA A 465 0.10 20.23 -8.76
C ALA A 465 0.96 19.96 -9.99
N ASN A 466 2.12 20.61 -10.08
CA ASN A 466 2.97 20.67 -11.27
C ASN A 466 4.20 19.75 -11.21
N TRP A 467 4.14 18.64 -10.47
CA TRP A 467 5.21 17.66 -10.45
C TRP A 467 4.99 16.52 -11.46
N ASN A 468 5.93 16.37 -12.40
CA ASN A 468 5.78 15.57 -13.62
C ASN A 468 6.70 14.34 -13.70
N MET A 469 7.22 13.88 -12.56
CA MET A 469 8.12 12.71 -12.48
C MET A 469 7.44 11.44 -11.93
N GLY A 470 6.11 11.44 -11.73
CA GLY A 470 5.39 10.24 -11.27
C GLY A 470 5.54 9.07 -12.24
N GLY A 471 5.46 9.34 -13.55
CA GLY A 471 5.73 8.33 -14.57
C GLY A 471 7.18 7.80 -14.54
N THR A 472 8.14 8.68 -14.26
CA THR A 472 9.56 8.33 -14.13
C THR A 472 9.80 7.41 -12.93
N TRP A 473 9.20 7.71 -11.77
CA TRP A 473 9.28 6.85 -10.59
C TRP A 473 8.59 5.51 -10.85
N LEU A 474 7.35 5.51 -11.30
CA LEU A 474 6.61 4.29 -11.65
C LEU A 474 7.40 3.37 -12.59
N ALA A 475 8.07 3.92 -13.60
CA ALA A 475 8.87 3.13 -14.52
C ALA A 475 10.03 2.36 -13.86
N THR A 476 10.48 2.76 -12.66
CA THR A 476 11.49 1.99 -11.90
C THR A 476 10.95 0.66 -11.38
N HIS A 477 9.65 0.55 -11.11
CA HIS A 477 9.01 -0.70 -10.69
C HIS A 477 9.03 -1.78 -11.78
N LEU A 478 9.07 -1.37 -13.06
CA LEU A 478 9.17 -2.28 -14.20
C LEU A 478 10.49 -3.06 -14.19
N TRP A 479 11.59 -2.35 -13.93
CA TRP A 479 12.89 -2.98 -13.76
C TRP A 479 12.97 -3.77 -12.46
N GLU A 480 12.40 -3.25 -11.38
CA GLU A 480 12.36 -3.94 -10.09
C GLU A 480 11.75 -5.34 -10.23
N HIS A 481 10.57 -5.46 -10.86
CA HIS A 481 9.95 -6.77 -11.10
C HIS A 481 10.85 -7.72 -11.88
N TYR A 482 11.50 -7.24 -12.95
CA TYR A 482 12.49 -8.04 -13.67
C TYR A 482 13.68 -8.42 -12.78
N SER A 483 14.20 -7.51 -11.97
CA SER A 483 15.39 -7.76 -11.15
C SER A 483 15.18 -8.90 -10.16
N PHE A 484 13.95 -9.11 -9.67
CA PHE A 484 13.60 -10.21 -8.78
C PHE A 484 13.17 -11.49 -9.51
N THR A 485 12.43 -11.39 -10.62
CA THR A 485 11.91 -12.57 -11.34
C THR A 485 12.89 -13.12 -12.37
N GLN A 486 13.74 -12.25 -12.91
CA GLN A 486 14.59 -12.44 -14.08
C GLN A 486 13.82 -12.96 -15.30
N ASP A 487 12.53 -12.61 -15.40
CA ASP A 487 11.68 -12.95 -16.54
C ASP A 487 12.03 -12.07 -17.74
N LYS A 488 12.88 -12.60 -18.63
CA LYS A 488 13.30 -11.89 -19.85
C LYS A 488 12.16 -11.65 -20.85
N ASN A 489 11.09 -12.45 -20.83
CA ASN A 489 9.96 -12.23 -21.71
C ASN A 489 9.17 -11.02 -21.23
N TYR A 490 8.85 -10.94 -19.94
CA TYR A 490 8.29 -9.74 -19.33
C TYR A 490 9.16 -8.50 -19.59
N LEU A 491 10.48 -8.63 -19.41
CA LEU A 491 11.39 -7.52 -19.67
C LEU A 491 11.28 -7.02 -21.11
N LYS A 492 11.29 -7.94 -22.08
CA LYS A 492 11.27 -7.61 -23.51
C LYS A 492 9.92 -7.08 -23.98
N GLU A 493 8.82 -7.69 -23.55
CA GLU A 493 7.48 -7.46 -24.10
C GLU A 493 6.75 -6.33 -23.41
N ASP A 494 6.93 -6.16 -22.10
CA ASP A 494 6.19 -5.18 -21.30
C ASP A 494 7.11 -4.08 -20.74
N ALA A 495 8.12 -4.45 -19.93
CA ALA A 495 8.88 -3.46 -19.18
C ALA A 495 9.78 -2.57 -20.04
N TYR A 496 10.54 -3.14 -20.98
CA TYR A 496 11.50 -2.39 -21.81
C TYR A 496 10.82 -1.33 -22.69
N PRO A 497 9.74 -1.63 -23.44
CA PRO A 497 9.03 -0.60 -24.21
C PRO A 497 8.48 0.54 -23.34
N LEU A 498 7.93 0.23 -22.16
CA LEU A 498 7.42 1.23 -21.23
C LEU A 498 8.54 2.10 -20.65
N MET A 499 9.65 1.49 -20.20
CA MET A 499 10.84 2.23 -19.75
C MET A 499 11.40 3.12 -20.86
N LYS A 500 11.50 2.62 -22.10
CA LYS A 500 11.96 3.40 -23.26
C LYS A 500 11.12 4.67 -23.46
N GLY A 501 9.80 4.57 -23.33
CA GLY A 501 8.90 5.71 -23.44
C GLY A 501 9.08 6.75 -22.32
N ALA A 502 9.30 6.32 -21.08
CA ALA A 502 9.58 7.23 -19.95
C ALA A 502 10.97 7.88 -20.10
N VAL A 503 11.96 7.12 -20.57
CA VAL A 503 13.31 7.64 -20.88
C VAL A 503 13.25 8.70 -21.98
N GLN A 504 12.46 8.47 -23.04
CA GLN A 504 12.26 9.46 -24.09
C GLN A 504 11.68 10.76 -23.53
N PHE A 505 10.67 10.68 -22.67
CA PHE A 505 10.12 11.87 -22.00
C PHE A 505 11.20 12.61 -21.22
N CYS A 506 12.00 11.90 -20.42
CA CYS A 506 13.08 12.52 -19.64
C CYS A 506 14.12 13.23 -20.52
N LEU A 507 14.57 12.58 -21.60
CA LEU A 507 15.55 13.18 -22.53
C LEU A 507 15.01 14.45 -23.19
N GLU A 508 13.74 14.46 -23.60
CA GLU A 508 13.13 15.62 -24.25
C GLU A 508 12.67 16.70 -23.25
N TRP A 509 12.44 16.34 -21.98
CA TRP A 509 12.08 17.28 -20.91
C TRP A 509 13.28 18.05 -20.35
N MET A 510 14.44 17.39 -20.24
CA MET A 510 15.64 18.00 -19.69
C MET A 510 16.17 19.14 -20.58
N VAL A 511 16.81 20.11 -19.95
CA VAL A 511 17.52 21.23 -20.58
C VAL A 511 18.94 21.31 -20.02
N LYS A 512 19.83 22.04 -20.69
CA LYS A 512 21.19 22.27 -20.18
C LYS A 512 21.24 23.50 -19.27
N ASP A 513 21.98 23.39 -18.17
CA ASP A 513 22.39 24.52 -17.35
C ASP A 513 23.51 25.34 -18.02
N ASP A 514 23.90 26.46 -17.41
CA ASP A 514 24.97 27.34 -17.93
C ASP A 514 26.36 26.66 -17.95
N LYS A 515 26.52 25.54 -17.24
CA LYS A 515 27.75 24.71 -17.22
C LYS A 515 27.68 23.55 -18.22
N GLY A 516 26.55 23.40 -18.93
CA GLY A 516 26.33 22.36 -19.92
C GLY A 516 25.82 21.03 -19.37
N HIS A 517 25.49 20.92 -18.08
CA HIS A 517 24.89 19.71 -17.49
C HIS A 517 23.39 19.65 -17.74
N TRP A 518 22.85 18.44 -17.80
CA TRP A 518 21.41 18.21 -17.90
C TRP A 518 20.71 18.42 -16.55
N ILE A 519 19.65 19.24 -16.58
CA ILE A 519 18.74 19.54 -15.47
C ILE A 519 17.28 19.46 -15.95
N THR A 520 16.31 19.37 -15.03
CA THR A 520 14.89 19.54 -15.35
C THR A 520 14.47 21.01 -15.26
N SER A 521 13.54 21.46 -16.12
CA SER A 521 12.95 22.80 -16.03
C SER A 521 11.62 22.89 -16.79
N PRO A 522 10.53 23.35 -16.14
CA PRO A 522 10.37 23.50 -14.70
C PRO A 522 10.49 22.17 -13.93
N SER A 523 10.61 22.29 -12.62
CA SER A 523 10.72 21.23 -11.64
C SER A 523 10.10 21.70 -10.32
N THR A 524 9.76 20.76 -9.44
CA THR A 524 9.38 20.98 -8.04
C THR A 524 9.98 19.85 -7.20
N SER A 525 10.01 20.00 -5.88
CA SER A 525 10.25 18.88 -4.98
C SER A 525 9.01 18.64 -4.15
N PRO A 526 8.24 17.56 -4.42
CA PRO A 526 7.03 17.26 -3.69
C PRO A 526 7.31 17.20 -2.19
N GLU A 527 6.60 17.91 -1.31
CA GLU A 527 5.73 19.08 -1.57
C GLU A 527 6.27 20.29 -0.80
N ASN A 528 7.58 20.49 -0.89
CA ASN A 528 8.33 21.42 -0.06
C ASN A 528 8.53 22.77 -0.78
N ILE A 529 8.80 23.81 0.00
CA ILE A 529 8.98 25.19 -0.45
C ILE A 529 10.39 25.64 -0.10
N TYR A 530 11.07 26.29 -1.05
CA TYR A 530 12.39 26.87 -0.84
C TYR A 530 12.29 28.38 -0.56
N ILE A 531 13.30 28.93 0.10
CA ILE A 531 13.42 30.37 0.37
C ILE A 531 14.64 30.92 -0.38
N THR A 532 14.42 31.84 -1.33
CA THR A 532 15.50 32.50 -2.06
C THR A 532 16.25 33.51 -1.18
N PRO A 533 17.46 33.97 -1.58
CA PRO A 533 18.18 35.03 -0.87
C PRO A 533 17.42 36.37 -0.80
N THR A 534 16.43 36.58 -1.66
CA THR A 534 15.55 37.77 -1.64
C THR A 534 14.34 37.61 -0.72
N GLY A 535 14.18 36.44 -0.08
CA GLY A 535 13.05 36.11 0.80
C GLY A 535 11.79 35.67 0.07
N TYR A 536 11.88 35.25 -1.20
CA TYR A 536 10.74 34.65 -1.91
C TYR A 536 10.60 33.18 -1.53
N HIS A 537 9.37 32.78 -1.21
CA HIS A 537 8.98 31.41 -0.91
C HIS A 537 8.46 30.78 -2.20
N GLY A 538 9.25 29.91 -2.82
CA GLY A 538 8.99 29.38 -4.15
C GLY A 538 8.75 27.88 -4.19
N ALA A 539 7.96 27.46 -5.17
CA ALA A 539 7.67 26.07 -5.46
C ALA A 539 8.38 25.59 -6.73
N THR A 540 8.22 26.34 -7.82
CA THR A 540 8.77 26.03 -9.14
C THR A 540 10.24 26.43 -9.20
N LEU A 541 11.09 25.50 -9.60
CA LEU A 541 12.51 25.70 -9.81
C LEU A 541 12.99 24.98 -11.07
N TYR A 542 14.29 25.01 -11.31
CA TYR A 542 14.97 24.11 -12.24
C TYR A 542 15.95 23.24 -11.46
N GLY A 543 16.22 22.04 -11.96
CA GLY A 543 17.25 21.14 -11.44
C GLY A 543 17.01 20.65 -10.02
N ALA A 544 15.77 20.35 -9.62
CA ALA A 544 15.54 19.75 -8.31
C ALA A 544 16.23 18.38 -8.22
N THR A 545 16.82 18.10 -7.06
CA THR A 545 17.57 16.85 -6.83
C THR A 545 16.68 15.62 -6.94
N ALA A 546 15.40 15.72 -6.53
CA ALA A 546 14.43 14.63 -6.61
C ALA A 546 14.24 14.14 -8.06
N ASP A 547 13.97 15.05 -9.00
CA ASP A 547 13.79 14.71 -10.42
C ASP A 547 15.04 14.02 -10.98
N LEU A 548 16.22 14.59 -10.70
CA LEU A 548 17.49 14.07 -11.20
C LEU A 548 17.82 12.71 -10.62
N ALA A 549 17.47 12.44 -9.36
CA ALA A 549 17.63 11.14 -8.75
C ALA A 549 16.76 10.08 -9.44
N MET A 550 15.50 10.40 -9.74
CA MET A 550 14.57 9.49 -10.43
C MET A 550 14.98 9.23 -11.89
N ILE A 551 15.38 10.28 -12.62
CA ILE A 551 15.89 10.15 -14.00
C ILE A 551 17.16 9.30 -14.00
N ARG A 552 18.07 9.50 -13.05
CA ARG A 552 19.30 8.73 -12.93
C ARG A 552 19.03 7.24 -12.71
N GLU A 553 18.09 6.91 -11.82
CA GLU A 553 17.67 5.52 -11.59
C GLU A 553 17.02 4.91 -12.83
N LEU A 554 16.08 5.61 -13.47
CA LEU A 554 15.45 5.14 -14.70
C LEU A 554 16.48 4.90 -15.82
N PHE A 555 17.46 5.80 -15.98
CA PHE A 555 18.52 5.64 -16.98
C PHE A 555 19.43 4.44 -16.64
N ASN A 556 19.80 4.25 -15.37
CA ASN A 556 20.54 3.05 -14.94
C ASN A 556 19.77 1.76 -15.24
N ASN A 557 18.47 1.75 -14.96
CA ASN A 557 17.58 0.62 -15.21
C ASN A 557 17.43 0.33 -16.70
N PHE A 558 17.23 1.36 -17.52
CA PHE A 558 17.15 1.23 -18.98
C PHE A 558 18.45 0.71 -19.61
N ILE A 559 19.61 1.20 -19.16
CA ILE A 559 20.92 0.71 -19.61
C ILE A 559 21.10 -0.77 -19.22
N SER A 560 20.71 -1.13 -17.99
CA SER A 560 20.79 -2.52 -17.50
C SER A 560 19.86 -3.45 -18.28
N ALA A 561 18.65 -2.99 -18.59
CA ALA A 561 17.69 -3.71 -19.41
C ALA A 561 18.19 -3.88 -20.85
N SER A 562 18.75 -2.83 -21.46
CA SER A 562 19.33 -2.88 -22.81
C SER A 562 20.46 -3.91 -22.88
N LYS A 563 21.39 -3.87 -21.92
CA LYS A 563 22.47 -4.87 -21.81
C LYS A 563 21.93 -6.29 -21.64
N THR A 564 20.88 -6.46 -20.85
CA THR A 564 20.26 -7.78 -20.59
C THR A 564 19.60 -8.37 -21.85
N LEU A 565 19.01 -7.51 -22.67
CA LEU A 565 18.34 -7.86 -23.92
C LEU A 565 19.27 -7.81 -25.14
N ASP A 566 20.56 -7.52 -24.94
CA ASP A 566 21.58 -7.35 -25.98
C ASP A 566 21.20 -6.30 -27.05
N ILE A 567 20.62 -5.19 -26.59
CA ILE A 567 20.25 -4.05 -27.44
C ILE A 567 21.38 -3.04 -27.44
N HIS A 568 21.89 -2.70 -28.63
CA HIS A 568 22.90 -1.68 -28.86
C HIS A 568 22.41 -0.77 -30.00
N ASP A 569 21.85 0.39 -29.65
CA ASP A 569 21.32 1.36 -30.60
C ASP A 569 21.73 2.81 -30.24
N GLU A 570 21.54 3.74 -31.18
CA GLU A 570 21.90 5.16 -30.98
C GLU A 570 21.13 5.80 -29.81
N PHE A 571 19.92 5.30 -29.53
CA PHE A 571 19.11 5.77 -28.41
C PHE A 571 19.76 5.39 -27.07
N LEU A 572 20.26 4.17 -26.92
CA LEU A 572 21.05 3.77 -25.75
C LEU A 572 22.30 4.64 -25.58
N ASP A 573 23.02 4.94 -26.66
CA ASP A 573 24.20 5.81 -26.62
C ASP A 573 23.85 7.23 -26.15
N GLU A 574 22.72 7.77 -26.60
CA GLU A 574 22.19 9.06 -26.13
C GLU A 574 21.88 9.03 -24.64
N VAL A 575 21.21 7.99 -24.15
CA VAL A 575 20.90 7.82 -22.72
C VAL A 575 22.16 7.75 -21.88
N ILE A 576 23.17 6.98 -22.31
CA ILE A 576 24.46 6.88 -21.61
C ILE A 576 25.14 8.24 -21.53
N LYS A 577 25.18 9.00 -22.65
CA LYS A 577 25.76 10.35 -22.69
C LYS A 577 25.00 11.31 -21.78
N ALA A 578 23.67 11.30 -21.82
CA ALA A 578 22.84 12.15 -20.97
C ALA A 578 23.04 11.83 -19.49
N LYS A 579 23.00 10.55 -19.10
CA LYS A 579 23.23 10.09 -17.73
C LYS A 579 24.55 10.58 -17.15
N ASN A 580 25.63 10.46 -17.93
CA ASN A 580 26.97 10.83 -17.52
C ASN A 580 27.17 12.35 -17.41
N ASN A 581 26.23 13.14 -17.96
CA ASN A 581 26.25 14.59 -17.95
C ASN A 581 25.04 15.20 -17.21
N LEU A 582 24.32 14.41 -16.38
CA LEU A 582 23.33 14.94 -15.44
C LEU A 582 24.04 15.84 -14.42
N HIS A 583 23.37 16.90 -13.98
CA HIS A 583 23.86 17.70 -12.85
C HIS A 583 24.15 16.78 -11.64
N PRO A 584 25.33 16.89 -11.01
CA PRO A 584 25.75 15.97 -9.96
C PRO A 584 24.98 16.23 -8.66
N TYR A 585 25.02 15.26 -7.74
CA TYR A 585 24.63 15.52 -6.36
C TYR A 585 25.58 16.54 -5.71
N THR A 586 25.02 17.36 -4.84
CA THR A 586 25.74 18.41 -4.13
C THR A 586 25.47 18.31 -2.62
N ILE A 587 26.51 18.58 -1.84
CA ILE A 587 26.44 18.62 -0.37
C ILE A 587 26.36 20.08 0.04
N GLY A 588 25.33 20.43 0.81
CA GLY A 588 25.06 21.79 1.26
C GLY A 588 25.96 22.23 2.41
N LYS A 589 25.90 23.53 2.74
CA LYS A 589 26.70 24.11 3.82
C LYS A 589 26.43 23.52 5.21
N LYS A 590 25.26 22.88 5.40
CA LYS A 590 24.89 22.19 6.65
C LYS A 590 25.35 20.72 6.68
N GLY A 591 26.04 20.26 5.64
CA GLY A 591 26.42 18.86 5.47
C GLY A 591 25.31 17.96 4.94
N ASN A 592 24.14 18.50 4.61
CA ASN A 592 23.01 17.76 4.06
C ASN A 592 23.13 17.52 2.55
N LEU A 593 22.45 16.51 2.02
CA LEU A 593 22.23 16.42 0.57
C LEU A 593 21.33 17.60 0.14
N GLN A 594 21.73 18.36 -0.87
CA GLN A 594 20.93 19.51 -1.31
C GLN A 594 19.61 19.06 -1.93
N GLU A 595 18.52 19.69 -1.50
CA GLU A 595 17.20 19.45 -2.06
C GLU A 595 17.02 20.24 -3.38
N TRP A 596 17.50 21.49 -3.40
CA TRP A 596 17.35 22.45 -4.50
C TRP A 596 18.65 22.59 -5.30
N TYR A 597 18.54 23.15 -6.52
CA TYR A 597 19.72 23.41 -7.38
C TYR A 597 20.75 24.35 -6.74
N TYR A 598 20.28 25.28 -5.91
CA TYR A 598 21.15 26.12 -5.06
C TYR A 598 21.01 25.69 -3.60
N ASP A 599 21.98 26.09 -2.78
CA ASP A 599 21.97 25.87 -1.33
C ASP A 599 21.00 26.82 -0.58
N TRP A 600 19.75 26.87 -1.04
CA TRP A 600 18.68 27.66 -0.44
C TRP A 600 18.13 26.99 0.81
N GLU A 601 17.52 27.79 1.68
CA GLU A 601 16.88 27.30 2.88
C GLU A 601 15.51 26.67 2.54
N ASP A 602 15.12 25.67 3.31
CA ASP A 602 13.75 25.13 3.28
C ASP A 602 12.83 26.03 4.12
N GLU A 603 11.59 26.24 3.66
CA GLU A 603 10.55 26.84 4.50
C GLU A 603 10.25 25.94 5.72
N ASP A 604 10.16 24.64 5.49
CA ASP A 604 10.02 23.62 6.52
C ASP A 604 11.18 22.61 6.45
N PRO A 605 12.26 22.81 7.23
CA PRO A 605 13.36 21.84 7.30
C PRO A 605 12.94 20.46 7.83
N LYS A 606 11.79 20.36 8.52
CA LYS A 606 11.24 19.12 9.06
C LYS A 606 10.12 18.53 8.18
N HIS A 607 10.00 19.04 6.96
CA HIS A 607 8.96 18.64 6.02
C HIS A 607 8.85 17.11 5.89
N ARG A 608 7.61 16.64 5.75
CA ARG A 608 7.29 15.21 5.72
C ARG A 608 7.92 14.48 4.51
N HIS A 609 8.07 15.14 3.36
CA HIS A 609 8.77 14.56 2.21
C HIS A 609 10.30 14.70 2.32
N GLN A 610 11.00 13.72 1.77
CA GLN A 610 12.45 13.68 1.59
C GLN A 610 12.78 13.29 0.15
N SER A 611 12.08 13.86 -0.83
CA SER A 611 12.09 13.43 -2.22
C SER A 611 13.50 13.39 -2.85
N HIS A 612 14.39 14.30 -2.45
CA HIS A 612 15.81 14.29 -2.84
C HIS A 612 16.63 13.08 -2.35
N LEU A 613 16.14 12.34 -1.34
CA LEU A 613 16.76 11.11 -0.86
C LEU A 613 16.33 9.88 -1.66
N PHE A 614 15.54 10.04 -2.73
CA PHE A 614 15.14 8.94 -3.63
C PHE A 614 16.32 8.06 -4.05
N GLY A 615 17.48 8.66 -4.34
CA GLY A 615 18.67 7.92 -4.78
C GLY A 615 19.23 6.93 -3.75
N LEU A 616 18.92 7.13 -2.46
CA LEU A 616 19.25 6.21 -1.36
C LEU A 616 18.16 5.13 -1.18
N TYR A 617 16.90 5.54 -1.24
CA TYR A 617 15.74 4.65 -1.25
C TYR A 617 14.51 5.34 -1.83
N PRO A 618 13.72 4.70 -2.72
CA PRO A 618 13.85 3.31 -3.18
C PRO A 618 14.92 3.10 -4.28
N GLY A 619 15.54 4.16 -4.79
CA GLY A 619 16.71 4.05 -5.65
C GLY A 619 17.89 3.35 -4.96
N ASN A 620 18.94 3.03 -5.72
CA ASN A 620 20.06 2.23 -5.22
C ASN A 620 21.45 2.76 -5.60
N HIS A 621 21.53 4.03 -6.01
CA HIS A 621 22.77 4.63 -6.52
C HIS A 621 23.43 5.62 -5.54
N ILE A 622 22.81 5.89 -4.38
CA ILE A 622 23.49 6.38 -3.17
C ILE A 622 23.60 5.21 -2.20
N THR A 623 24.83 4.82 -1.84
CA THR A 623 25.10 3.68 -0.95
C THR A 623 26.25 3.99 -0.01
N VAL A 624 26.22 3.39 1.18
CA VAL A 624 27.29 3.55 2.18
C VAL A 624 28.66 3.04 1.69
N THR A 625 28.69 2.08 0.75
CA THR A 625 29.95 1.51 0.25
C THR A 625 30.51 2.25 -0.96
N ASN A 626 29.67 2.71 -1.89
CA ASN A 626 30.14 3.28 -3.17
C ASN A 626 30.12 4.81 -3.18
N THR A 627 29.30 5.44 -2.34
CA THR A 627 29.16 6.90 -2.27
C THR A 627 29.08 7.37 -0.81
N PRO A 628 30.11 7.09 0.02
CA PRO A 628 30.07 7.34 1.46
C PRO A 628 29.74 8.80 1.81
N ASP A 629 30.34 9.78 1.12
CA ASP A 629 30.07 11.21 1.38
C ASP A 629 28.60 11.59 1.14
N LEU A 630 27.95 11.00 0.12
CA LEU A 630 26.52 11.23 -0.16
C LEU A 630 25.61 10.47 0.83
N ALA A 631 26.05 9.31 1.31
CA ALA A 631 25.34 8.57 2.35
C ALA A 631 25.38 9.33 3.68
N ASP A 632 26.53 9.90 4.05
CA ASP A 632 26.66 10.76 5.23
C ASP A 632 25.84 12.05 5.07
N ALA A 633 25.83 12.66 3.88
CA ALA A 633 24.98 13.80 3.62
C ALA A 633 23.48 13.47 3.73
N SER A 634 23.08 12.27 3.30
CA SER A 634 21.71 11.76 3.46
C SER A 634 21.36 11.51 4.93
N ARG A 635 22.32 11.03 5.73
CA ARG A 635 22.17 10.88 7.19
C ARG A 635 21.91 12.23 7.84
N THR A 636 22.72 13.24 7.53
CA THR A 636 22.53 14.60 8.03
C THR A 636 21.18 15.19 7.59
N THR A 637 20.73 14.94 6.35
CA THR A 637 19.37 15.30 5.92
C THR A 637 18.30 14.68 6.83
N LEU A 638 18.37 13.38 7.12
CA LEU A 638 17.38 12.70 7.97
C LEU A 638 17.38 13.26 9.40
N GLU A 639 18.56 13.58 9.94
CA GLU A 639 18.70 14.23 11.26
C GLU A 639 18.03 15.61 11.29
N ILE A 640 18.17 16.40 10.22
CA ILE A 640 17.49 17.70 10.07
C ILE A 640 15.97 17.51 9.97
N LYS A 641 15.50 16.55 9.17
CA LYS A 641 14.06 16.26 8.97
C LYS A 641 13.39 15.76 10.27
N GLY A 642 14.15 15.15 11.17
CA GLY A 642 13.70 14.70 12.49
C GLY A 642 12.90 13.39 12.46
N ASP A 643 12.24 13.07 13.58
CA ASP A 643 11.57 11.78 13.77
C ASP A 643 10.02 11.87 13.71
N GLU A 644 9.43 13.01 14.08
CA GLU A 644 7.96 13.18 14.07
C GLU A 644 7.48 13.62 12.68
N THR A 645 6.51 12.88 12.12
CA THR A 645 6.00 13.05 10.76
C THR A 645 4.76 12.16 10.54
N THR A 646 4.21 12.12 9.33
CA THR A 646 3.06 11.29 8.94
C THR A 646 3.42 9.80 8.87
N GLY A 647 2.41 8.92 8.87
CA GLY A 647 2.59 7.46 8.78
C GLY A 647 3.49 6.97 7.64
N TRP A 648 3.14 7.25 6.38
CA TRP A 648 4.00 6.99 5.21
C TRP A 648 5.42 7.54 5.36
N SER A 649 5.56 8.76 5.89
CA SER A 649 6.89 9.38 6.01
C SER A 649 7.74 8.67 7.06
N LYS A 650 7.13 8.13 8.12
CA LYS A 650 7.81 7.21 9.05
C LYS A 650 8.21 5.94 8.31
N GLY A 651 7.31 5.34 7.52
CA GLY A 651 7.60 4.21 6.62
C GLY A 651 8.86 4.42 5.77
N TRP A 652 8.91 5.51 5.02
CA TRP A 652 10.06 5.88 4.19
C TRP A 652 11.33 6.16 5.01
N ARG A 653 11.24 6.90 6.14
CA ARG A 653 12.39 7.17 7.02
C ARG A 653 13.00 5.88 7.56
N ILE A 654 12.21 4.87 7.91
CA ILE A 654 12.75 3.58 8.41
C ILE A 654 13.56 2.90 7.30
N ASN A 655 13.04 2.85 6.07
CA ASN A 655 13.77 2.29 4.92
C ASN A 655 15.05 3.06 4.61
N LEU A 656 15.03 4.39 4.70
CA LEU A 656 16.22 5.24 4.50
C LEU A 656 17.29 4.98 5.58
N TRP A 657 16.90 4.88 6.86
CA TRP A 657 17.84 4.51 7.94
C TRP A 657 18.38 3.09 7.78
N ALA A 658 17.56 2.15 7.31
CA ALA A 658 18.01 0.79 6.99
C ALA A 658 19.06 0.79 5.86
N ARG A 659 18.88 1.60 4.81
CA ARG A 659 19.86 1.77 3.71
C ARG A 659 21.15 2.47 4.14
N LEU A 660 21.12 3.22 5.24
CA LEU A 660 22.30 3.80 5.89
C LEU A 660 22.99 2.86 6.88
N TRP A 661 22.55 1.60 6.94
CA TRP A 661 23.06 0.55 7.84
C TRP A 661 22.99 0.94 9.34
N ASP A 662 22.00 1.75 9.70
CA ASP A 662 21.74 2.16 11.08
C ASP A 662 20.47 1.49 11.61
N GLY A 663 20.62 0.23 12.03
CA GLY A 663 19.51 -0.59 12.52
C GLY A 663 18.82 0.00 13.74
N ASN A 664 19.57 0.65 14.63
CA ASN A 664 19.00 1.23 15.85
C ASN A 664 18.16 2.48 15.55
N ARG A 665 18.59 3.36 14.63
CA ARG A 665 17.76 4.49 14.18
C ARG A 665 16.54 4.03 13.39
N ALA A 666 16.68 3.01 12.54
CA ALA A 666 15.57 2.39 11.84
C ALA A 666 14.55 1.80 12.83
N TYR A 667 14.99 1.01 13.81
CA TYR A 667 14.11 0.45 14.84
C TYR A 667 13.43 1.52 15.69
N LYS A 668 14.14 2.58 16.09
CA LYS A 668 13.52 3.73 16.79
C LYS A 668 12.36 4.30 15.96
N MET A 669 12.57 4.55 14.67
CA MET A 669 11.53 5.06 13.78
C MET A 669 10.38 4.06 13.59
N TYR A 670 10.67 2.76 13.56
CA TYR A 670 9.64 1.71 13.53
C TYR A 670 8.77 1.77 14.79
N ARG A 671 9.36 2.03 15.97
CA ARG A 671 8.59 2.28 17.19
C ARG A 671 7.69 3.51 17.09
N GLU A 672 8.18 4.60 16.48
CA GLU A 672 7.38 5.81 16.25
C GLU A 672 6.22 5.58 15.28
N LEU A 673 6.35 4.65 14.32
CA LEU A 673 5.27 4.25 13.41
C LEU A 673 4.16 3.50 14.15
N LEU A 674 4.52 2.63 15.10
CA LEU A 674 3.56 1.87 15.93
C LEU A 674 2.98 2.68 17.10
N LYS A 675 3.22 3.99 17.15
CA LYS A 675 2.67 4.89 18.17
C LYS A 675 1.15 5.00 18.01
N TYR A 676 0.40 4.64 19.05
CA TYR A 676 -1.06 4.66 19.06
C TYR A 676 -1.64 6.02 18.65
N VAL A 677 -2.58 6.00 17.70
CA VAL A 677 -3.42 7.14 17.28
C VAL A 677 -4.87 6.88 17.67
N ASP A 678 -5.46 7.84 18.35
CA ASP A 678 -6.86 7.80 18.83
C ASP A 678 -7.84 8.13 17.69
N PRO A 679 -8.73 7.21 17.28
CA PRO A 679 -9.70 7.44 16.21
C PRO A 679 -10.58 8.68 16.45
N ASP A 680 -11.06 8.87 17.68
CA ASP A 680 -12.00 9.94 18.04
C ASP A 680 -11.36 11.33 17.93
N LYS A 681 -10.10 11.43 18.36
CA LYS A 681 -9.34 12.69 18.35
C LYS A 681 -8.69 13.01 17.00
N SER A 682 -8.73 12.07 16.05
CA SER A 682 -8.14 12.21 14.70
C SER A 682 -9.13 12.73 13.64
N THR A 683 -10.30 13.24 14.06
CA THR A 683 -11.35 13.75 13.15
C THR A 683 -10.93 15.04 12.42
N GLY A 684 -10.29 14.86 11.27
CA GLY A 684 -9.92 15.92 10.33
C GLY A 684 -8.56 15.69 9.66
N ILE A 685 -8.35 16.27 8.47
CA ILE A 685 -7.08 16.19 7.75
C ILE A 685 -5.99 16.89 8.58
N HIS A 686 -4.84 16.23 8.80
CA HIS A 686 -3.68 16.74 9.55
C HIS A 686 -3.92 17.03 11.04
N LYS A 687 -4.97 16.48 11.67
CA LYS A 687 -5.14 16.59 13.12
C LYS A 687 -4.51 15.40 13.83
N GLY A 688 -3.42 15.65 14.56
CA GLY A 688 -2.73 14.64 15.37
C GLY A 688 -1.31 14.39 14.88
N HIS A 689 -0.78 13.20 15.17
CA HIS A 689 0.55 12.74 14.76
C HIS A 689 0.42 11.48 13.91
N GLY A 690 1.40 11.22 13.04
CA GLY A 690 1.45 9.95 12.32
C GLY A 690 1.63 8.78 13.29
N GLY A 691 1.20 7.59 12.92
CA GLY A 691 1.28 6.44 13.83
C GLY A 691 0.39 5.28 13.38
N THR A 692 -0.18 4.56 14.34
CA THR A 692 -0.98 3.36 14.09
C THR A 692 -2.28 3.40 14.89
N TYR A 693 -3.40 3.18 14.20
CA TYR A 693 -4.74 3.07 14.77
C TYR A 693 -4.98 1.74 15.50
N PRO A 694 -6.05 1.61 16.31
CA PRO A 694 -6.39 0.39 17.05
C PRO A 694 -6.37 -0.88 16.19
N ASN A 695 -6.89 -0.81 14.95
CA ASN A 695 -6.92 -1.94 14.02
C ASN A 695 -5.60 -2.21 13.27
N LEU A 696 -4.50 -1.59 13.70
CA LEU A 696 -3.18 -1.59 13.06
C LEU A 696 -3.09 -0.86 11.71
N PHE A 697 -4.12 -0.12 11.29
CA PHE A 697 -3.97 0.78 10.15
C PHE A 697 -2.98 1.90 10.44
N ASP A 698 -2.18 2.22 9.42
CA ASP A 698 -1.33 3.39 9.45
C ASP A 698 -2.16 4.68 9.46
N ALA A 699 -1.66 5.65 10.20
CA ALA A 699 -2.27 6.95 10.35
C ALA A 699 -1.37 7.99 9.69
N HIS A 700 -1.90 8.64 8.66
CA HIS A 700 -1.31 9.89 8.18
C HIS A 700 -1.30 10.96 9.29
N PRO A 701 -2.39 11.22 10.06
CA PRO A 701 -3.81 10.86 9.91
C PRO A 701 -4.55 11.73 8.86
N PRO A 702 -5.68 11.24 8.29
CA PRO A 702 -6.44 10.01 8.64
C PRO A 702 -5.81 8.71 8.10
N PHE A 703 -6.54 7.58 8.11
CA PHE A 703 -6.07 6.31 7.54
C PHE A 703 -5.53 6.47 6.12
N GLN A 704 -4.27 6.09 5.96
CA GLN A 704 -3.58 5.86 4.69
C GLN A 704 -2.81 4.54 4.82
N ILE A 705 -2.81 3.71 3.78
CA ILE A 705 -2.27 2.35 3.87
C ILE A 705 -0.76 2.27 3.60
N ASP A 706 -0.22 3.28 2.94
CA ASP A 706 1.19 3.40 2.54
C ASP A 706 2.15 3.13 3.70
N GLY A 707 1.96 3.74 4.87
CA GLY A 707 2.83 3.49 6.03
C GLY A 707 2.81 2.04 6.54
N ASN A 708 1.71 1.28 6.35
CA ASN A 708 1.70 -0.16 6.64
C ASN A 708 2.64 -0.93 5.72
N PHE A 709 2.61 -0.62 4.42
CA PHE A 709 3.45 -1.27 3.42
C PHE A 709 4.91 -0.87 3.56
N GLY A 710 5.18 0.43 3.71
CA GLY A 710 6.51 0.98 3.94
C GLY A 710 7.15 0.43 5.22
N GLY A 711 6.41 0.41 6.32
CA GLY A 711 6.88 -0.14 7.61
C GLY A 711 7.17 -1.64 7.54
N ALA A 712 6.32 -2.42 6.85
CA ALA A 712 6.58 -3.84 6.64
C ALA A 712 7.79 -4.09 5.72
N ALA A 713 7.97 -3.29 4.67
CA ALA A 713 9.13 -3.39 3.78
C ALA A 713 10.43 -3.10 4.54
N ALA A 714 10.39 -2.13 5.45
CA ALA A 714 11.53 -1.72 6.25
C ALA A 714 12.07 -2.83 7.17
N VAL A 715 11.20 -3.72 7.66
CA VAL A 715 11.63 -4.90 8.43
C VAL A 715 12.55 -5.78 7.59
N ILE A 716 12.21 -6.00 6.31
CA ILE A 716 13.06 -6.78 5.41
C ILE A 716 14.30 -5.99 5.03
N GLU A 717 14.20 -4.69 4.74
CA GLU A 717 15.36 -3.84 4.40
C GLU A 717 16.39 -3.71 5.55
N MET A 718 15.97 -3.83 6.82
CA MET A 718 16.88 -3.96 7.96
C MET A 718 17.62 -5.31 7.98
N LEU A 719 16.93 -6.39 7.58
CA LEU A 719 17.45 -7.76 7.64
C LEU A 719 18.18 -8.19 6.36
N MET A 720 17.85 -7.64 5.20
CA MET A 720 18.41 -8.02 3.91
C MET A 720 18.30 -6.88 2.89
N GLN A 721 19.37 -6.63 2.16
CA GLN A 721 19.41 -5.76 0.98
C GLN A 721 20.03 -6.52 -0.19
N SER A 722 19.76 -6.12 -1.43
CA SER A 722 20.34 -6.81 -2.59
C SER A 722 20.50 -5.94 -3.84
N THR A 723 21.54 -6.22 -4.61
CA THR A 723 21.69 -5.83 -6.02
C THR A 723 21.56 -7.09 -6.88
N ASN A 724 21.65 -6.97 -8.22
CA ASN A 724 21.59 -8.15 -9.09
C ASN A 724 22.72 -9.17 -8.85
N ASP A 725 23.82 -8.73 -8.24
CA ASP A 725 25.04 -9.52 -8.04
C ASP A 725 25.41 -9.73 -6.57
N LYS A 726 24.85 -8.95 -5.63
CA LYS A 726 25.17 -9.02 -4.20
C LYS A 726 23.93 -9.11 -3.33
N ILE A 727 24.05 -9.89 -2.25
CA ILE A 727 23.02 -10.02 -1.21
C ILE A 727 23.67 -9.66 0.12
N TYR A 728 23.27 -8.54 0.69
CA TYR A 728 23.72 -8.06 2.00
C TYR A 728 22.82 -8.65 3.08
N LEU A 729 23.42 -9.38 4.01
CA LEU A 729 22.75 -10.12 5.07
C LEU A 729 22.87 -9.35 6.38
N LEU A 730 21.76 -9.11 7.06
CA LEU A 730 21.64 -8.34 8.29
C LEU A 730 22.36 -6.96 8.24
N PRO A 731 22.21 -6.16 7.16
CA PRO A 731 22.96 -4.91 7.01
C PRO A 731 22.62 -3.86 8.08
N ALA A 732 21.41 -3.91 8.65
CA ALA A 732 20.95 -2.97 9.66
C ALA A 732 20.13 -3.69 10.75
N LEU A 733 20.61 -4.81 11.26
CA LEU A 733 19.96 -5.51 12.39
C LEU A 733 19.97 -4.61 13.64
N PRO A 734 18.81 -4.29 14.25
CA PRO A 734 18.78 -3.55 15.50
C PRO A 734 19.20 -4.40 16.70
N ASP A 735 19.84 -3.77 17.69
CA ASP A 735 20.30 -4.45 18.91
C ASP A 735 19.15 -5.12 19.70
N ALA A 736 17.94 -4.60 19.56
CA ALA A 736 16.73 -5.15 20.17
C ALA A 736 16.35 -6.54 19.63
N TRP A 737 16.68 -6.84 18.37
CA TRP A 737 16.39 -8.13 17.73
C TRP A 737 17.54 -9.11 17.93
N LYS A 738 17.91 -9.32 19.19
CA LYS A 738 19.08 -10.13 19.58
C LYS A 738 19.12 -11.53 18.98
N ASP A 739 17.99 -12.23 18.99
CA ASP A 739 17.86 -13.60 18.51
C ASP A 739 16.64 -13.66 17.60
N GLY A 740 16.73 -14.38 16.48
CA GLY A 740 15.61 -14.49 15.57
C GLY A 740 15.89 -15.26 14.29
N SER A 741 14.86 -15.37 13.47
CA SER A 741 14.95 -15.92 12.13
C SER A 741 13.94 -15.29 11.18
N ILE A 742 14.32 -15.19 9.91
CA ILE A 742 13.40 -14.85 8.83
C ILE A 742 13.51 -15.91 7.73
N LYS A 743 12.39 -16.30 7.14
CA LYS A 743 12.35 -17.32 6.08
C LYS A 743 11.65 -16.80 4.85
N GLY A 744 12.14 -17.21 3.69
CA GLY A 744 11.44 -17.08 2.41
C GLY A 744 11.36 -15.68 1.83
N ILE A 745 12.15 -14.71 2.29
CA ILE A 745 12.24 -13.39 1.65
C ILE A 745 13.00 -13.50 0.33
N CYS A 746 12.76 -12.60 -0.61
CA CYS A 746 13.42 -12.64 -1.92
C CYS A 746 14.53 -11.60 -2.03
N ALA A 747 15.58 -11.93 -2.78
CA ALA A 747 16.62 -11.01 -3.22
C ALA A 747 16.60 -10.87 -4.76
N ARG A 748 17.10 -9.73 -5.25
CA ARG A 748 17.39 -9.52 -6.67
C ARG A 748 18.29 -10.63 -7.21
N GLY A 749 18.16 -10.95 -8.49
CA GLY A 749 18.82 -12.09 -9.13
C GLY A 749 18.05 -13.41 -9.00
N GLY A 750 16.84 -13.41 -8.41
CA GLY A 750 15.98 -14.59 -8.36
C GLY A 750 16.32 -15.58 -7.25
N PHE A 751 16.66 -15.07 -6.06
CA PHE A 751 16.98 -15.89 -4.89
C PHE A 751 15.93 -15.74 -3.79
N GLU A 752 15.66 -16.84 -3.09
CA GLU A 752 14.91 -16.88 -1.84
C GLU A 752 15.88 -17.14 -0.69
N ILE A 753 15.80 -16.30 0.34
CA ILE A 753 16.75 -16.23 1.46
C ILE A 753 16.01 -16.52 2.77
N SER A 754 16.63 -17.36 3.59
CA SER A 754 16.25 -17.54 4.99
C SER A 754 17.48 -17.37 5.86
N MET A 755 17.34 -16.71 7.00
CA MET A 755 18.43 -16.41 7.92
C MET A 755 18.06 -16.76 9.35
N VAL A 756 19.05 -17.16 10.14
CA VAL A 756 18.95 -17.36 11.58
C VAL A 756 20.11 -16.61 12.23
N TRP A 757 19.81 -15.80 13.24
CA TRP A 757 20.79 -15.06 14.01
C TRP A 757 20.60 -15.28 15.51
N LYS A 758 21.70 -15.18 16.24
CA LYS A 758 21.75 -15.34 17.69
C LYS A 758 22.78 -14.39 18.27
N ASN A 759 22.47 -13.76 19.40
CA ASN A 759 23.32 -12.74 20.02
C ASN A 759 23.78 -11.65 19.04
N ASN A 760 22.85 -11.13 18.23
CA ASN A 760 23.10 -10.13 17.18
C ASN A 760 24.06 -10.58 16.06
N ALA A 761 24.34 -11.89 15.94
CA ALA A 761 25.22 -12.42 14.91
C ALA A 761 24.51 -13.45 14.03
N LEU A 762 24.71 -13.35 12.71
CA LEU A 762 24.21 -14.33 11.74
C LEU A 762 24.89 -15.67 12.00
N THR A 763 24.11 -16.75 12.05
CA THR A 763 24.63 -18.11 12.31
C THR A 763 24.45 -19.02 11.09
N LYS A 764 23.36 -18.82 10.35
CA LYS A 764 23.01 -19.63 9.19
C LYS A 764 22.24 -18.82 8.18
N THR A 765 22.60 -18.97 6.92
CA THR A 765 21.81 -18.52 5.77
C THR A 765 21.48 -19.71 4.91
N GLN A 766 20.23 -19.81 4.49
CA GLN A 766 19.77 -20.78 3.52
C GLN A 766 19.33 -20.04 2.27
N ILE A 767 19.84 -20.47 1.12
CA ILE A 767 19.58 -19.85 -0.17
C ILE A 767 18.95 -20.88 -1.08
N THR A 768 17.81 -20.54 -1.68
CA THR A 768 17.19 -21.31 -2.75
C THR A 768 17.15 -20.45 -3.99
N SER A 769 17.64 -20.95 -5.12
CA SER A 769 17.59 -20.19 -6.38
C SER A 769 16.31 -20.52 -7.16
N LYS A 770 15.51 -19.50 -7.49
CA LYS A 770 14.26 -19.66 -8.29
C LYS A 770 14.56 -19.80 -9.79
N ILE A 771 15.75 -19.40 -10.18
CA ILE A 771 16.33 -19.49 -11.53
C ILE A 771 17.77 -20.02 -11.41
N SER A 772 18.50 -20.21 -12.50
CA SER A 772 19.94 -20.46 -12.39
C SER A 772 20.69 -19.13 -12.37
N GLY A 773 21.63 -18.93 -11.45
CA GLY A 773 22.32 -17.65 -11.30
C GLY A 773 23.50 -17.69 -10.34
N LYS A 774 24.20 -16.55 -10.26
CA LYS A 774 25.32 -16.32 -9.34
C LYS A 774 25.03 -15.11 -8.48
N ALA A 775 25.50 -15.12 -7.25
CA ALA A 775 25.47 -13.97 -6.36
C ALA A 775 26.66 -14.02 -5.38
N THR A 776 26.99 -12.86 -4.80
CA THR A 776 27.92 -12.75 -3.69
C THR A 776 27.14 -12.44 -2.42
N LEU A 777 27.23 -13.32 -1.43
CA LEU A 777 26.70 -13.05 -0.09
C LEU A 777 27.68 -12.14 0.65
N VAL A 778 27.17 -11.08 1.26
CA VAL A 778 27.94 -10.10 2.03
C VAL A 778 27.40 -10.08 3.45
N TYR A 779 28.24 -10.39 4.43
CA TYR A 779 27.93 -10.26 5.85
C TYR A 779 29.13 -9.67 6.57
N ASN A 780 28.96 -8.48 7.17
CA ASN A 780 30.07 -7.68 7.70
C ASN A 780 31.18 -7.50 6.64
N ASN A 781 32.41 -7.93 6.96
CA ASN A 781 33.56 -7.86 6.07
C ASN A 781 33.78 -9.16 5.27
N GLU A 782 32.92 -10.17 5.43
CA GLU A 782 33.03 -11.44 4.74
C GLU A 782 32.20 -11.46 3.45
N GLN A 783 32.77 -12.07 2.40
CA GLN A 783 32.10 -12.28 1.12
C GLN A 783 32.21 -13.76 0.72
N LYS A 784 31.09 -14.34 0.28
CA LYS A 784 31.01 -15.74 -0.20
C LYS A 784 30.28 -15.77 -1.54
N GLU A 785 30.98 -16.20 -2.59
CA GLU A 785 30.37 -16.41 -3.91
C GLU A 785 29.53 -17.69 -3.93
N ILE A 786 28.36 -17.61 -4.57
CA ILE A 786 27.48 -18.75 -4.80
C ILE A 786 27.10 -18.83 -6.28
N GLU A 787 27.00 -20.05 -6.78
CA GLU A 787 26.47 -20.35 -8.11
C GLU A 787 25.49 -21.52 -7.95
N LEU A 788 24.23 -21.28 -8.27
CA LEU A 788 23.15 -22.22 -8.03
C LEU A 788 22.33 -22.44 -9.29
N LYS A 789 21.90 -23.69 -9.50
CA LYS A 789 20.91 -24.02 -10.52
C LYS A 789 19.51 -23.73 -10.00
N LYS A 790 18.55 -23.55 -10.92
CA LYS A 790 17.13 -23.45 -10.57
C LYS A 790 16.68 -24.60 -9.65
N GLY A 791 16.08 -24.25 -8.52
CA GLY A 791 15.60 -25.19 -7.50
C GLY A 791 16.69 -25.72 -6.56
N GLU A 792 17.96 -25.41 -6.82
CA GLU A 792 19.06 -25.77 -5.94
C GLU A 792 19.00 -24.95 -4.65
N LYS A 793 19.43 -25.59 -3.58
CA LYS A 793 19.37 -25.09 -2.22
C LYS A 793 20.67 -25.36 -1.50
N ILE A 794 21.22 -24.34 -0.85
CA ILE A 794 22.44 -24.44 -0.04
C ILE A 794 22.23 -23.83 1.34
N ASP A 795 23.00 -24.33 2.30
CA ASP A 795 23.14 -23.76 3.64
C ASP A 795 24.57 -23.22 3.79
N VAL A 796 24.68 -21.97 4.23
CA VAL A 796 25.94 -21.29 4.56
C VAL A 796 25.95 -21.05 6.06
N ILE A 797 27.01 -21.54 6.72
CA ILE A 797 27.29 -21.27 8.13
C ILE A 797 28.28 -20.10 8.19
N TRP A 798 28.07 -19.22 9.16
CA TRP A 798 28.85 -18.01 9.39
C TRP A 798 29.66 -18.12 10.68
#